data_AF-E4TX30-F1
#
_entry.id   AF-E4TX30-F1
#
_cell.length_a   1.000
_cell.length_b   1.000
_cell.length_c   1.000
_cell.angle_alpha   90.00
_cell.angle_beta   90.00
_cell.angle_gamma   90.00
#
_symmetry.space_group_name_H-M   'P 1'
#
loop_
_entity.id
_entity.type
_entity.pdbx_description
1 polymer ?
#
loop_
_entity_poly.entity_id
_entity_poly.type
_entity_poly.pdbx_seq_one_letter_code
_entity_poly.pdbx_strand_id
1 'polypeptide(L)'
;MNIHYEINNKNDHLIIFVHGLQGSKETFFEPKDKTFFHEHFEQSILDHVDIGYLEYHTEDILSKKSIVFLLYKIFGFTKNEPIENLNIEELSTFAALKIEKVIPQYKSINFISHSMGGLIVKGVLIKNADIFEKTNFYITLATPHRGTNKAKFLNGINRQVKSLEENSQIIKYLTDNYLILQNQLNRHYYRATDESWVLPKENAFPIFEEMHTSPVDCSHTDIAKPRHNLYLAPLIYDINKKIKNYLSLNKISKELYRIEERISMLLSKSLYIRGIQCPKSLWLKKHKPSVLTIENESAEAILETGNVIGDLACNLFPNGQKVPFNKDYKQMLDTTKQYIENNVPYIYEATFNYNGILVMIDILHVDASGFSIYEVKSSTSVKDIYIHDVSIQYYVLKNLGLNIKSTNIVHVDSSYVRGNSLDIYKLFSVVDISDEVEKIQVDIPNILESFESYLSNKMNEPAIEIGKHCKNPYECDAMHYCWKVQRSIPDYSVFNIFNLGSKNQVELYDQGIVQIEEIPDSYKMTPLQRQKVDNWKAQRTHIDRDAIGEFLSTLSYPIYHLDFETFQQAVPQWSGISPYQQIPFQYSLHIEHADGTLEHREFLAPAGADPRYALAQQLIRDIPNNVTVLAYNMSFERGVIEKLAQSFPDLSESLNSILPNLRDLMVPFQKAHYVTPSMNGSYSIKYVLPALVPEMADAYKQLDGVQNGSEAMNAYARLATMTSNEQERIRRALLEYCKLDTLAMVRVHQKLREVIHD
;
A
#
# COMPACT_ATOMS: atom_id res chain seq x y z
N MET A 1 5.11 -38.40 35.22
CA MET A 1 5.83 -37.81 34.07
C MET A 1 7.26 -37.54 34.42
N ASN A 2 8.12 -38.24 33.72
CA ASN A 2 9.48 -37.84 33.43
C ASN A 2 9.55 -37.66 31.91
N ILE A 3 10.32 -36.67 31.44
CA ILE A 3 10.75 -36.66 30.05
C ILE A 3 11.94 -37.59 30.03
N HIS A 4 11.76 -38.79 29.48
CA HIS A 4 12.82 -39.81 29.43
C HIS A 4 13.44 -39.85 28.03
N TYR A 5 14.74 -40.15 28.02
CA TYR A 5 15.62 -40.29 26.86
C TYR A 5 16.17 -38.98 26.25
N GLU A 6 17.44 -39.06 25.82
CA GLU A 6 18.27 -38.13 25.01
C GLU A 6 18.12 -36.59 25.16
N ILE A 7 17.84 -36.09 26.35
CA ILE A 7 18.24 -34.71 26.69
C ILE A 7 19.74 -34.72 26.99
N ASN A 8 20.56 -34.72 25.93
CA ASN A 8 22.01 -34.62 26.05
C ASN A 8 22.46 -33.18 26.33
N ASN A 9 21.56 -32.19 26.25
CA ASN A 9 21.81 -30.75 26.42
C ASN A 9 22.95 -30.24 25.52
N LYS A 10 23.14 -30.88 24.36
CA LYS A 10 24.22 -30.52 23.41
C LYS A 10 23.70 -29.63 22.28
N ASN A 11 22.39 -29.59 22.09
CA ASN A 11 21.75 -29.02 20.92
C ASN A 11 20.81 -27.87 21.30
N ASP A 12 20.63 -26.93 20.36
CA ASP A 12 19.84 -25.71 20.56
C ASP A 12 18.31 -25.96 20.51
N HIS A 13 17.87 -27.10 19.98
CA HIS A 13 16.46 -27.40 19.75
C HIS A 13 16.05 -28.70 20.43
N LEU A 14 14.81 -28.77 20.92
CA LEU A 14 14.23 -29.99 21.51
C LEU A 14 12.99 -30.41 20.69
N ILE A 15 12.87 -31.70 20.38
CA ILE A 15 11.64 -32.30 19.83
C ILE A 15 11.06 -33.26 20.86
N ILE A 16 9.84 -32.99 21.32
CA ILE A 16 9.13 -33.79 22.31
C ILE A 16 8.06 -34.65 21.62
N PHE A 17 8.20 -35.96 21.79
CA PHE A 17 7.23 -36.96 21.38
C PHE A 17 6.17 -37.18 22.44
N VAL A 18 4.89 -37.07 22.07
CA VAL A 18 3.75 -37.20 23.00
C VAL A 18 2.80 -38.31 22.55
N HIS A 19 2.68 -39.36 23.36
CA HIS A 19 1.88 -40.55 23.05
C HIS A 19 0.37 -40.35 23.27
N GLY A 20 -0.43 -41.32 22.84
CA GLY A 20 -1.89 -41.34 22.99
C GLY A 20 -2.40 -42.02 24.27
N LEU A 21 -3.69 -42.39 24.27
CA LEU A 21 -4.37 -43.07 25.39
C LEU A 21 -3.63 -44.36 25.79
N GLN A 22 -3.37 -44.55 27.09
CA GLN A 22 -2.69 -45.73 27.66
C GLN A 22 -1.33 -46.06 27.01
N GLY A 23 -0.76 -45.10 26.29
CA GLY A 23 0.53 -45.24 25.63
C GLY A 23 1.72 -44.95 26.55
N SER A 24 2.89 -44.96 25.92
CA SER A 24 4.22 -44.74 26.49
C SER A 24 5.19 -44.47 25.33
N LYS A 25 6.50 -44.34 25.56
CA LYS A 25 7.46 -44.21 24.44
C LYS A 25 7.38 -45.38 23.45
N GLU A 26 6.93 -46.55 23.87
CA GLU A 26 6.70 -47.74 23.04
C GLU A 26 5.63 -47.51 21.95
N THR A 27 4.85 -46.43 22.05
CA THR A 27 3.97 -45.95 20.96
C THR A 27 4.78 -45.61 19.71
N PHE A 28 6.00 -45.09 19.90
CA PHE A 28 6.91 -44.68 18.84
C PHE A 28 8.02 -45.70 18.56
N PHE A 29 7.91 -46.90 19.12
CA PHE A 29 8.89 -47.99 18.95
C PHE A 29 8.34 -49.05 18.00
N GLU A 30 9.14 -49.44 17.00
CA GLU A 30 8.85 -50.54 16.09
C GLU A 30 9.60 -51.81 16.53
N PRO A 31 8.92 -52.82 17.08
CA PRO A 31 9.57 -54.01 17.61
C PRO A 31 10.32 -54.86 16.58
N LYS A 32 9.89 -54.84 15.31
CA LYS A 32 10.50 -55.65 14.25
C LYS A 32 11.87 -55.12 13.84
N ASP A 33 11.96 -53.80 13.66
CA ASP A 33 13.19 -53.12 13.26
C ASP A 33 14.05 -52.76 14.49
N LYS A 34 13.46 -52.85 15.70
CA LYS A 34 14.05 -52.44 16.98
C LYS A 34 14.49 -50.98 16.99
N THR A 35 13.74 -50.11 16.29
CA THR A 35 14.03 -48.68 16.16
C THR A 35 12.92 -47.81 16.72
N PHE A 36 13.30 -46.63 17.22
CA PHE A 36 12.36 -45.56 17.57
C PHE A 36 12.08 -44.64 16.37
N PHE A 37 10.94 -43.95 16.38
CA PHE A 37 10.53 -43.03 15.30
C PHE A 37 11.62 -42.00 14.94
N HIS A 38 12.25 -41.39 15.94
CA HIS A 38 13.25 -40.33 15.73
C HIS A 38 14.54 -40.87 15.07
N GLU A 39 14.83 -42.17 15.18
CA GLU A 39 16.00 -42.78 14.53
C GLU A 39 15.86 -42.85 13.01
N HIS A 40 14.65 -42.59 12.48
CA HIS A 40 14.40 -42.40 11.05
C HIS A 40 14.59 -40.94 10.61
N PHE A 41 15.01 -40.04 11.52
CA PHE A 41 15.44 -38.70 11.14
C PHE A 41 16.83 -38.73 10.50
N GLU A 42 17.03 -37.85 9.54
CA GLU A 42 18.33 -37.66 8.92
C GLU A 42 19.34 -37.15 9.94
N GLN A 43 20.60 -37.56 9.80
CA GLN A 43 21.68 -37.16 10.70
C GLN A 43 21.78 -35.63 10.86
N SER A 44 21.53 -34.88 9.79
CA SER A 44 21.53 -33.41 9.81
C SER A 44 20.51 -32.81 10.79
N ILE A 45 19.41 -33.51 11.08
CA ILE A 45 18.45 -33.12 12.13
C ILE A 45 18.97 -33.55 13.50
N LEU A 46 19.38 -34.80 13.63
CA LEU A 46 19.86 -35.39 14.90
C LEU A 46 21.09 -34.66 15.47
N ASP A 47 21.90 -34.05 14.60
CA ASP A 47 23.05 -33.21 14.99
C ASP A 47 22.63 -31.86 15.63
N HIS A 48 21.37 -31.45 15.51
CA HIS A 48 20.87 -30.13 15.94
C HIS A 48 19.66 -30.19 16.89
N VAL A 49 19.12 -31.38 17.16
CA VAL A 49 17.97 -31.55 18.05
C VAL A 49 18.28 -32.54 19.16
N ASP A 50 17.85 -32.22 20.36
CA ASP A 50 17.66 -33.22 21.40
C ASP A 50 16.26 -33.83 21.25
N ILE A 51 16.10 -35.10 21.63
CA ILE A 51 14.84 -35.83 21.55
C ILE A 51 14.34 -36.14 22.95
N GLY A 52 13.07 -35.83 23.23
CA GLY A 52 12.43 -36.17 24.50
C GLY A 52 11.13 -36.94 24.30
N TYR A 53 10.81 -37.86 25.21
CA TYR A 53 9.52 -38.55 25.25
C TYR A 53 8.73 -38.15 26.49
N LEU A 54 7.51 -37.66 26.28
CA LEU A 54 6.62 -37.28 27.37
C LEU A 54 5.76 -38.47 27.79
N GLU A 55 6.15 -39.14 28.87
CA GLU A 55 5.44 -40.31 29.40
C GLU A 55 4.59 -39.97 30.63
N TYR A 56 3.31 -40.35 30.60
CA TYR A 56 2.39 -40.15 31.73
C TYR A 56 1.78 -41.48 32.21
N HIS A 57 2.63 -42.39 32.69
CA HIS A 57 2.19 -43.57 33.45
C HIS A 57 1.65 -43.21 34.83
N THR A 58 0.61 -43.94 35.24
CA THR A 58 -0.26 -43.62 36.36
C THR A 58 0.36 -43.76 37.75
N GLU A 59 1.34 -44.66 37.93
CA GLU A 59 1.93 -44.91 39.25
C GLU A 59 2.88 -43.78 39.72
N ASP A 60 3.50 -43.07 38.80
CA ASP A 60 4.61 -42.14 39.10
C ASP A 60 4.15 -40.75 39.60
N ILE A 61 2.86 -40.42 39.40
CA ILE A 61 2.28 -39.11 39.74
C ILE A 61 2.03 -38.97 41.26
N LEU A 62 1.88 -40.10 41.98
CA LEU A 62 1.64 -40.13 43.43
C LEU A 62 2.84 -39.74 44.29
N SER A 63 4.07 -39.77 43.76
CA SER A 63 5.29 -39.60 44.56
C SER A 63 5.60 -38.15 44.99
N LYS A 64 4.92 -37.14 44.41
CA LYS A 64 5.18 -35.70 44.70
C LYS A 64 3.95 -34.99 45.27
N LYS A 65 3.81 -35.03 46.60
CA LYS A 65 2.75 -34.36 47.39
C LYS A 65 2.50 -32.88 47.04
N SER A 66 3.51 -32.16 46.56
CA SER A 66 3.43 -30.73 46.23
C SER A 66 2.68 -30.40 44.93
N ILE A 67 2.70 -31.29 43.93
CA ILE A 67 2.05 -31.04 42.63
C ILE A 67 0.55 -31.29 42.73
N VAL A 68 0.16 -32.34 43.44
CA VAL A 68 -1.24 -32.67 43.73
C VAL A 68 -1.91 -31.52 44.52
N PHE A 69 -1.18 -30.89 45.45
CA PHE A 69 -1.65 -29.72 46.21
C PHE A 69 -1.94 -28.50 45.33
N LEU A 70 -1.12 -28.25 44.29
CA LEU A 70 -1.34 -27.14 43.36
C LEU A 70 -2.62 -27.32 42.54
N LEU A 71 -2.88 -28.56 42.07
CA LEU A 71 -4.09 -28.89 41.32
C LEU A 71 -5.37 -28.77 42.18
N TYR A 72 -5.32 -29.16 43.47
CA TYR A 72 -6.42 -28.93 44.41
C TYR A 72 -6.82 -27.45 44.51
N LYS A 73 -5.82 -26.55 44.51
CA LYS A 73 -6.04 -25.10 44.69
C LYS A 73 -6.58 -24.43 43.43
N ILE A 74 -6.22 -24.93 42.24
CA ILE A 74 -6.64 -24.36 40.97
C ILE A 74 -8.00 -24.91 40.50
N PHE A 75 -8.28 -26.20 40.77
CA PHE A 75 -9.44 -26.89 40.16
C PHE A 75 -10.42 -27.54 41.16
N GLY A 76 -10.19 -27.46 42.48
CA GLY A 76 -11.22 -27.78 43.49
C GLY A 76 -11.53 -29.27 43.74
N PHE A 77 -10.54 -30.17 43.69
CA PHE A 77 -10.73 -31.62 43.83
C PHE A 77 -10.96 -32.14 45.28
N THR A 78 -11.53 -33.35 45.40
CA THR A 78 -11.66 -34.11 46.66
C THR A 78 -10.57 -35.20 46.81
N LYS A 79 -10.28 -35.63 48.04
CA LYS A 79 -9.00 -36.24 48.44
C LYS A 79 -8.70 -37.68 47.96
N ASN A 80 -9.60 -38.36 47.24
CA ASN A 80 -9.59 -39.83 47.11
C ASN A 80 -9.89 -40.43 45.71
N GLU A 81 -9.73 -39.71 44.60
CA GLU A 81 -9.90 -40.32 43.25
C GLU A 81 -8.58 -40.96 42.72
N PRO A 82 -8.61 -42.19 42.19
CA PRO A 82 -7.44 -42.83 41.58
C PRO A 82 -7.05 -42.15 40.24
N ILE A 83 -5.73 -41.98 40.01
CA ILE A 83 -5.13 -41.20 38.92
C ILE A 83 -5.32 -41.83 37.52
N GLU A 84 -5.82 -43.07 37.44
CA GLU A 84 -6.17 -43.78 36.17
C GLU A 84 -7.28 -43.08 35.35
N ASN A 85 -7.81 -41.97 35.86
CA ASN A 85 -8.92 -41.22 35.34
C ASN A 85 -8.62 -39.72 35.07
N LEU A 86 -7.35 -39.30 34.96
CA LEU A 86 -7.03 -37.91 34.60
C LEU A 86 -7.49 -37.58 33.17
N ASN A 87 -8.19 -36.47 32.99
CA ASN A 87 -8.67 -36.00 31.69
C ASN A 87 -7.58 -35.25 30.90
N ILE A 88 -7.89 -34.88 29.65
CA ILE A 88 -6.93 -34.20 28.75
C ILE A 88 -6.44 -32.87 29.33
N GLU A 89 -7.28 -32.15 30.06
CA GLU A 89 -6.94 -30.85 30.64
C GLU A 89 -5.89 -30.98 31.75
N GLU A 90 -6.06 -31.96 32.62
CA GLU A 90 -5.14 -32.26 33.72
C GLU A 90 -3.79 -32.73 33.18
N LEU A 91 -3.82 -33.61 32.16
CA LEU A 91 -2.61 -34.07 31.48
C LEU A 91 -1.86 -32.92 30.79
N SER A 92 -2.59 -32.00 30.15
CA SER A 92 -2.00 -30.81 29.52
C SER A 92 -1.32 -29.89 30.53
N THR A 93 -1.94 -29.70 31.69
CA THR A 93 -1.39 -28.88 32.77
C THR A 93 -0.10 -29.50 33.32
N PHE A 94 -0.10 -30.82 33.54
CA PHE A 94 1.07 -31.52 34.03
C PHE A 94 2.22 -31.56 33.01
N ALA A 95 1.89 -31.73 31.73
CA ALA A 95 2.82 -31.63 30.62
C ALA A 95 3.50 -30.25 30.59
N ALA A 96 2.72 -29.17 30.65
CA ALA A 96 3.24 -27.80 30.64
C ALA A 96 4.25 -27.56 31.78
N LEU A 97 3.90 -27.93 33.02
CA LEU A 97 4.78 -27.78 34.19
C LEU A 97 6.10 -28.56 34.09
N LYS A 98 6.15 -29.62 33.27
CA LYS A 98 7.35 -30.41 33.04
C LYS A 98 8.22 -29.81 31.96
N ILE A 99 7.59 -29.40 30.86
CA ILE A 99 8.27 -28.76 29.73
C ILE A 99 8.84 -27.40 30.16
N GLU A 100 8.12 -26.64 31.00
CA GLU A 100 8.55 -25.36 31.54
C GLU A 100 9.93 -25.41 32.20
N LYS A 101 10.27 -26.53 32.83
CA LYS A 101 11.57 -26.71 33.50
C LYS A 101 12.74 -26.84 32.54
N VAL A 102 12.49 -27.22 31.29
CA VAL A 102 13.52 -27.37 30.25
C VAL A 102 13.53 -26.19 29.28
N ILE A 103 12.51 -25.31 29.27
CA ILE A 103 12.44 -24.09 28.44
C ILE A 103 13.75 -23.28 28.41
N PRO A 104 14.42 -22.98 29.53
CA PRO A 104 15.58 -22.09 29.50
C PRO A 104 16.79 -22.67 28.74
N GLN A 105 16.83 -23.99 28.56
CA GLN A 105 17.98 -24.70 28.00
C GLN A 105 17.97 -24.75 26.46
N TYR A 106 16.81 -24.47 25.84
CA TYR A 106 16.63 -24.62 24.40
C TYR A 106 16.19 -23.30 23.75
N LYS A 107 16.64 -23.07 22.52
CA LYS A 107 16.16 -21.99 21.64
C LYS A 107 14.74 -22.27 21.15
N SER A 108 14.41 -23.52 20.85
CA SER A 108 13.03 -23.92 20.55
C SER A 108 12.65 -25.31 21.09
N ILE A 109 11.37 -25.49 21.39
CA ILE A 109 10.76 -26.74 21.87
C ILE A 109 9.61 -27.11 20.95
N ASN A 110 9.72 -28.23 20.26
CA ASN A 110 8.81 -28.62 19.18
C ASN A 110 8.13 -29.94 19.50
N PHE A 111 7.00 -30.23 18.85
CA PHE A 111 6.17 -31.38 19.22
C PHE A 111 5.84 -32.29 18.04
N ILE A 112 5.97 -33.59 18.27
CA ILE A 112 5.41 -34.64 17.42
C ILE A 112 4.51 -35.50 18.28
N SER A 113 3.24 -35.62 17.92
CA SER A 113 2.25 -36.25 18.78
C SER A 113 1.45 -37.31 18.04
N HIS A 114 0.95 -38.30 18.77
CA HIS A 114 0.10 -39.34 18.23
C HIS A 114 -1.25 -39.37 18.95
N SER A 115 -2.35 -39.56 18.21
CA SER A 115 -3.68 -39.76 18.78
C SER A 115 -4.05 -38.64 19.78
N MET A 116 -4.53 -38.99 20.97
CA MET A 116 -4.85 -38.05 22.07
C MET A 116 -3.67 -37.14 22.47
N GLY A 117 -2.42 -37.55 22.23
CA GLY A 117 -1.23 -36.76 22.55
C GLY A 117 -1.24 -35.38 21.90
N GLY A 118 -1.82 -35.25 20.71
CA GLY A 118 -1.95 -33.94 20.07
C GLY A 118 -2.93 -33.00 20.78
N LEU A 119 -4.01 -33.54 21.36
CA LEU A 119 -4.92 -32.74 22.17
C LEU A 119 -4.25 -32.26 23.46
N ILE A 120 -3.36 -33.08 24.04
CA ILE A 120 -2.54 -32.70 25.19
C ILE A 120 -1.59 -31.55 24.81
N VAL A 121 -0.88 -31.66 23.68
CA VAL A 121 0.02 -30.59 23.21
C VAL A 121 -0.75 -29.29 22.94
N LYS A 122 -1.93 -29.36 22.32
CA LYS A 122 -2.80 -28.17 22.16
C LYS A 122 -3.09 -27.52 23.50
N GLY A 123 -3.45 -28.30 24.51
CA GLY A 123 -3.69 -27.79 25.87
C GLY A 123 -2.44 -27.17 26.49
N VAL A 124 -1.25 -27.75 26.27
CA VAL A 124 0.03 -27.16 26.71
C VAL A 124 0.26 -25.79 26.08
N LEU A 125 0.11 -25.68 24.77
CA LEU A 125 0.33 -24.44 24.02
C LEU A 125 -0.68 -23.36 24.41
N ILE A 126 -1.93 -23.72 24.71
CA ILE A 126 -2.94 -22.79 25.22
C ILE A 126 -2.61 -22.31 26.63
N LYS A 127 -2.15 -23.22 27.51
CA LYS A 127 -1.98 -22.94 28.95
C LYS A 127 -0.65 -22.27 29.30
N ASN A 128 0.36 -22.31 28.43
CA ASN A 128 1.68 -21.77 28.72
C ASN A 128 2.25 -21.00 27.51
N ALA A 129 2.25 -19.67 27.61
CA ALA A 129 2.70 -18.77 26.56
C ALA A 129 4.20 -18.92 26.25
N ASP A 130 5.05 -19.14 27.26
CA ASP A 130 6.49 -19.29 27.04
C ASP A 130 6.83 -20.55 26.24
N ILE A 131 6.09 -21.65 26.47
CA ILE A 131 6.21 -22.86 25.64
C ILE A 131 5.77 -22.55 24.22
N PHE A 132 4.63 -21.87 24.06
CA PHE A 132 4.10 -21.51 22.75
C PHE A 132 5.07 -20.62 21.95
N GLU A 133 5.60 -19.56 22.55
CA GLU A 133 6.55 -18.65 21.90
C GLU A 133 7.85 -19.35 21.46
N LYS A 134 8.29 -20.36 22.23
CA LYS A 134 9.45 -21.19 21.86
C LYS A 134 9.12 -22.35 20.93
N THR A 135 7.87 -22.55 20.52
CA THR A 135 7.49 -23.66 19.64
C THR A 135 7.60 -23.24 18.18
N ASN A 136 8.54 -23.83 17.41
CA ASN A 136 8.61 -23.56 15.98
C ASN A 136 7.60 -24.39 15.20
N PHE A 137 7.38 -25.66 15.61
CA PHE A 137 6.43 -26.54 14.94
C PHE A 137 5.67 -27.52 15.84
N TYR A 138 4.50 -27.94 15.35
CA TYR A 138 3.63 -28.95 15.95
C TYR A 138 3.08 -29.91 14.88
N ILE A 139 3.51 -31.17 14.93
CA ILE A 139 3.11 -32.23 14.00
C ILE A 139 2.22 -33.24 14.72
N THR A 140 1.13 -33.67 14.09
CA THR A 140 0.27 -34.72 14.64
C THR A 140 0.11 -35.91 13.70
N LEU A 141 0.15 -37.10 14.30
CA LEU A 141 -0.07 -38.39 13.67
C LEU A 141 -1.40 -38.95 14.16
N ALA A 142 -2.40 -38.97 13.30
CA ALA A 142 -3.73 -39.53 13.57
C ALA A 142 -4.44 -38.95 14.82
N THR A 143 -4.29 -37.65 15.08
CA THR A 143 -4.95 -36.98 16.22
C THR A 143 -6.41 -36.61 15.89
N PRO A 144 -7.39 -36.98 16.74
CA PRO A 144 -8.79 -36.58 16.60
C PRO A 144 -9.01 -35.15 17.13
N HIS A 145 -8.60 -34.15 16.37
CA HIS A 145 -8.65 -32.73 16.74
C HIS A 145 -10.06 -32.20 17.07
N ARG A 146 -11.11 -32.81 16.51
CA ARG A 146 -12.52 -32.50 16.80
C ARG A 146 -13.23 -33.57 17.63
N GLY A 147 -12.48 -34.52 18.21
CA GLY A 147 -13.05 -35.68 18.90
C GLY A 147 -13.42 -36.83 17.96
N THR A 148 -14.02 -37.89 18.51
CA THR A 148 -14.43 -39.07 17.75
C THR A 148 -15.63 -39.78 18.39
N ASN A 149 -16.56 -40.26 17.56
CA ASN A 149 -17.77 -40.99 17.98
C ASN A 149 -17.63 -42.53 17.92
N LYS A 150 -16.45 -43.08 17.60
CA LYS A 150 -16.29 -44.53 17.39
C LYS A 150 -16.09 -45.31 18.70
N ALA A 151 -17.09 -46.11 19.05
CA ALA A 151 -17.17 -47.00 20.22
C ALA A 151 -16.15 -48.17 20.30
N LYS A 152 -15.17 -48.27 19.39
CA LYS A 152 -14.16 -49.37 19.41
C LYS A 152 -12.90 -49.06 20.22
N PHE A 153 -12.79 -47.87 20.83
CA PHE A 153 -11.62 -47.46 21.59
C PHE A 153 -11.71 -47.80 23.09
N LEU A 154 -12.19 -49.02 23.41
CA LEU A 154 -12.25 -49.67 24.73
C LEU A 154 -13.62 -49.63 25.44
N ASN A 155 -13.98 -50.81 25.96
CA ASN A 155 -15.06 -51.04 26.91
C ASN A 155 -15.04 -50.00 28.03
N GLY A 156 -16.24 -49.52 28.37
CA GLY A 156 -16.48 -48.39 29.27
C GLY A 156 -15.78 -48.47 30.63
N ILE A 157 -15.55 -47.26 31.17
CA ILE A 157 -15.24 -46.83 32.56
C ILE A 157 -14.06 -45.82 32.65
N ASN A 158 -13.33 -45.46 31.57
CA ASN A 158 -12.21 -44.49 31.65
C ASN A 158 -12.60 -43.03 31.28
N ARG A 159 -12.33 -42.05 32.17
CA ARG A 159 -12.63 -40.61 31.97
C ARG A 159 -11.95 -39.96 30.75
N GLN A 160 -10.81 -40.50 30.30
CA GLN A 160 -10.10 -40.03 29.11
C GLN A 160 -10.91 -40.27 27.83
N VAL A 161 -11.66 -41.37 27.78
CA VAL A 161 -12.52 -41.73 26.64
C VAL A 161 -13.72 -40.77 26.55
N LYS A 162 -14.31 -40.39 27.68
CA LYS A 162 -15.39 -39.39 27.74
C LYS A 162 -14.93 -38.00 27.27
N SER A 163 -13.66 -37.67 27.48
CA SER A 163 -13.07 -36.39 27.05
C SER A 163 -12.87 -36.32 25.52
N LEU A 164 -12.81 -37.46 24.85
CA LEU A 164 -12.61 -37.60 23.39
C LEU A 164 -13.92 -37.62 22.59
N GLU A 165 -15.08 -37.63 23.26
CA GLU A 165 -16.39 -37.55 22.61
C GLU A 165 -16.50 -36.27 21.78
N GLU A 166 -17.08 -36.40 20.59
CA GLU A 166 -17.37 -35.26 19.72
C GLU A 166 -18.33 -34.31 20.45
N ASN A 167 -17.99 -33.02 20.52
CA ASN A 167 -18.68 -31.99 21.32
C ASN A 167 -18.48 -32.04 22.84
N SER A 168 -17.48 -32.76 23.36
CA SER A 168 -17.10 -32.61 24.76
C SER A 168 -16.67 -31.17 25.05
N GLN A 169 -16.93 -30.68 26.27
CA GLN A 169 -16.57 -29.31 26.67
C GLN A 169 -15.08 -29.01 26.48
N ILE A 170 -14.22 -30.03 26.67
CA ILE A 170 -12.78 -29.90 26.51
C ILE A 170 -12.35 -29.80 25.04
N ILE A 171 -12.96 -30.57 24.13
CA ILE A 171 -12.67 -30.46 22.69
C ILE A 171 -13.09 -29.09 22.17
N LYS A 172 -14.25 -28.59 22.62
CA LYS A 172 -14.70 -27.23 22.30
C LYS A 172 -13.73 -26.17 22.83
N TYR A 173 -13.35 -26.25 24.11
CA TYR A 173 -12.37 -25.35 24.71
C TYR A 173 -11.04 -25.34 23.95
N LEU A 174 -10.48 -26.51 23.65
CA LEU A 174 -9.24 -26.62 22.90
C LEU A 174 -9.37 -26.08 21.48
N THR A 175 -10.52 -26.28 20.83
CA THR A 175 -10.76 -25.77 19.46
C THR A 175 -10.84 -24.25 19.45
N ASP A 176 -11.63 -23.66 20.35
CA ASP A 176 -11.88 -22.22 20.40
C ASP A 176 -10.60 -21.44 20.78
N ASN A 177 -9.83 -21.94 21.76
CA ASN A 177 -8.63 -21.25 22.25
C ASN A 177 -7.40 -21.49 21.38
N TYR A 178 -7.29 -22.66 20.74
CA TYR A 178 -6.19 -22.93 19.81
C TYR A 178 -6.31 -22.12 18.50
N LEU A 179 -7.53 -21.70 18.13
CA LEU A 179 -7.79 -20.88 16.94
C LEU A 179 -6.96 -19.60 16.91
N ILE A 180 -6.75 -18.99 18.08
CA ILE A 180 -5.99 -17.74 18.22
C ILE A 180 -4.49 -18.00 17.98
N LEU A 181 -3.99 -19.12 18.50
CA LEU A 181 -2.57 -19.48 18.50
C LEU A 181 -2.10 -20.09 17.17
N GLN A 182 -3.00 -20.77 16.44
CA GLN A 182 -2.62 -21.57 15.28
C GLN A 182 -1.93 -20.76 14.17
N ASN A 183 -2.32 -19.49 13.94
CA ASN A 183 -1.80 -18.66 12.84
C ASN A 183 -0.32 -18.29 12.97
N GLN A 184 0.28 -18.53 14.14
CA GLN A 184 1.67 -18.18 14.44
C GLN A 184 2.58 -19.42 14.57
N LEU A 185 2.02 -20.62 14.38
CA LEU A 185 2.74 -21.88 14.56
C LEU A 185 2.75 -22.72 13.28
N ASN A 186 3.94 -23.21 12.89
CA ASN A 186 4.05 -24.17 11.80
C ASN A 186 3.43 -25.50 12.24
N ARG A 187 2.39 -25.95 11.56
CA ARG A 187 1.63 -27.14 11.97
C ARG A 187 1.36 -28.06 10.79
N HIS A 188 1.37 -29.36 11.05
CA HIS A 188 1.08 -30.35 10.02
C HIS A 188 0.36 -31.56 10.57
N TYR A 189 -0.66 -32.02 9.85
CA TYR A 189 -1.57 -33.05 10.31
C TYR A 189 -1.57 -34.25 9.34
N TYR A 190 -1.16 -35.42 9.84
CA TYR A 190 -1.19 -36.67 9.10
C TYR A 190 -2.34 -37.54 9.57
N ARG A 191 -3.04 -38.16 8.62
CA ARG A 191 -4.22 -38.99 8.88
C ARG A 191 -4.02 -40.41 8.34
N ALA A 192 -4.16 -41.42 9.20
CA ALA A 192 -4.19 -42.82 8.80
C ALA A 192 -5.49 -43.15 8.03
N THR A 193 -5.40 -43.97 6.96
CA THR A 193 -6.54 -44.25 6.06
C THR A 193 -7.02 -45.71 6.00
N ASP A 194 -6.35 -46.66 6.66
CA ASP A 194 -6.68 -48.09 6.60
C ASP A 194 -7.95 -48.47 7.43
N GLU A 195 -8.64 -49.55 7.03
CA GLU A 195 -10.01 -49.94 7.37
C GLU A 195 -10.23 -50.29 8.87
N SER A 196 -9.18 -50.62 9.61
CA SER A 196 -9.27 -51.00 11.03
C SER A 196 -9.68 -49.85 11.95
N TRP A 197 -9.32 -48.60 11.59
CA TRP A 197 -9.77 -47.37 12.23
C TRP A 197 -9.58 -46.18 11.28
N VAL A 198 -10.69 -45.64 10.76
CA VAL A 198 -10.66 -44.42 9.96
C VAL A 198 -11.07 -43.24 10.83
N LEU A 199 -10.16 -42.30 11.08
CA LEU A 199 -10.50 -40.95 11.55
C LEU A 199 -11.19 -40.22 10.39
N PRO A 200 -12.43 -39.74 10.58
CA PRO A 200 -13.09 -38.91 9.58
C PRO A 200 -12.17 -37.73 9.22
N LYS A 201 -12.11 -37.38 7.93
CA LYS A 201 -11.16 -36.39 7.41
C LYS A 201 -11.31 -35.07 8.20
N GLU A 202 -12.55 -34.66 8.39
CA GLU A 202 -13.00 -33.50 9.17
C GLU A 202 -12.51 -33.48 10.62
N ASN A 203 -12.25 -34.65 11.24
CA ASN A 203 -11.81 -34.73 12.63
C ASN A 203 -10.28 -34.74 12.75
N ALA A 204 -9.55 -34.86 11.65
CA ALA A 204 -8.09 -34.86 11.62
C ALA A 204 -7.46 -33.46 11.64
N PHE A 205 -8.27 -32.40 11.70
CA PHE A 205 -7.82 -31.00 11.75
C PHE A 205 -8.89 -30.07 12.42
N PRO A 206 -8.55 -28.82 12.83
CA PRO A 206 -9.48 -27.86 13.45
C PRO A 206 -10.60 -27.32 12.53
N ILE A 207 -11.62 -26.62 13.06
CA ILE A 207 -12.90 -26.27 12.38
C ILE A 207 -12.78 -25.45 11.06
N PHE A 208 -11.64 -24.82 10.77
CA PHE A 208 -11.49 -23.86 9.66
C PHE A 208 -10.33 -24.16 8.69
N GLU A 209 -9.76 -25.36 8.72
CA GLU A 209 -8.71 -25.76 7.78
C GLU A 209 -9.28 -26.65 6.67
N GLU A 210 -10.13 -26.11 5.79
CA GLU A 210 -10.52 -26.88 4.60
C GLU A 210 -9.28 -27.17 3.73
N MET A 211 -8.94 -28.47 3.62
CA MET A 211 -8.09 -29.14 2.61
C MET A 211 -6.65 -29.62 2.94
N HIS A 212 -6.07 -29.48 4.13
CA HIS A 212 -4.65 -29.89 4.34
C HIS A 212 -4.42 -30.97 5.41
N THR A 213 -4.91 -32.19 5.19
CA THR A 213 -4.35 -33.37 5.86
C THR A 213 -3.62 -34.23 4.86
N SER A 214 -2.44 -34.72 5.24
CA SER A 214 -1.69 -35.67 4.42
C SER A 214 -2.17 -37.09 4.76
N PRO A 215 -2.93 -37.75 3.87
CA PRO A 215 -3.35 -39.13 4.10
C PRO A 215 -2.12 -40.05 4.05
N VAL A 216 -2.09 -41.03 4.96
CA VAL A 216 -1.04 -42.05 5.03
C VAL A 216 -1.73 -43.41 5.04
N ASP A 217 -1.43 -44.24 4.04
CA ASP A 217 -1.99 -45.56 3.89
C ASP A 217 -1.39 -46.55 4.91
N CYS A 218 -1.96 -46.54 6.11
CA CYS A 218 -1.53 -47.33 7.25
C CYS A 218 -2.63 -47.37 8.32
N SER A 219 -2.48 -48.27 9.29
CA SER A 219 -3.34 -48.30 10.47
C SER A 219 -3.05 -47.12 11.42
N HIS A 220 -4.01 -46.83 12.31
CA HIS A 220 -3.88 -45.80 13.35
C HIS A 220 -2.61 -45.94 14.18
N THR A 221 -2.19 -47.17 14.47
CA THR A 221 -1.02 -47.44 15.31
C THR A 221 0.27 -47.45 14.52
N ASP A 222 0.24 -47.90 13.26
CA ASP A 222 1.45 -48.03 12.44
C ASP A 222 2.01 -46.67 12.01
N ILE A 223 1.17 -45.64 11.89
CA ILE A 223 1.62 -44.28 11.52
C ILE A 223 2.69 -43.70 12.46
N ALA A 224 2.72 -44.16 13.71
CA ALA A 224 3.71 -43.77 14.72
C ALA A 224 4.89 -44.76 14.83
N LYS A 225 4.95 -45.79 13.98
CA LYS A 225 5.95 -46.87 14.01
C LYS A 225 6.55 -47.11 12.61
N PRO A 226 7.36 -46.17 12.11
CA PRO A 226 8.00 -46.31 10.81
C PRO A 226 8.91 -47.54 10.77
N ARG A 227 8.94 -48.19 9.61
CA ARG A 227 9.82 -49.33 9.28
C ARG A 227 10.77 -48.94 8.16
N HIS A 228 12.03 -49.36 8.25
CA HIS A 228 13.11 -48.94 7.34
C HIS A 228 12.86 -49.27 5.85
N ASN A 229 11.98 -50.22 5.52
CA ASN A 229 11.77 -50.75 4.16
C ASN A 229 10.29 -50.78 3.69
N LEU A 230 9.37 -49.98 4.25
CA LEU A 230 7.92 -50.07 3.97
C LEU A 230 7.25 -48.74 3.58
N TYR A 231 5.96 -48.81 3.26
CA TYR A 231 5.04 -47.76 2.79
C TYR A 231 4.99 -46.44 3.60
N LEU A 232 5.66 -46.36 4.75
CA LEU A 232 5.80 -45.14 5.57
C LEU A 232 7.02 -44.28 5.19
N ALA A 233 7.88 -44.74 4.26
CA ALA A 233 9.00 -43.96 3.76
C ALA A 233 8.62 -42.55 3.25
N PRO A 234 7.49 -42.35 2.53
CA PRO A 234 7.05 -41.01 2.13
C PRO A 234 6.68 -40.11 3.32
N LEU A 235 6.06 -40.68 4.37
CA LEU A 235 5.74 -39.95 5.61
C LEU A 235 7.03 -39.47 6.30
N ILE A 236 8.00 -40.37 6.44
CA ILE A 236 9.29 -40.06 7.07
C ILE A 236 10.07 -39.04 6.26
N TYR A 237 10.08 -39.17 4.93
CA TYR A 237 10.70 -38.18 4.05
C TYR A 237 10.04 -36.79 4.20
N ASP A 238 8.71 -36.72 4.23
CA ASP A 238 8.00 -35.44 4.39
C ASP A 238 8.23 -34.82 5.78
N ILE A 239 8.23 -35.62 6.84
CA ILE A 239 8.54 -35.16 8.21
C ILE A 239 9.98 -34.65 8.29
N ASN A 240 10.97 -35.38 7.75
CA ASN A 240 12.36 -34.94 7.69
C ASN A 240 12.51 -33.61 6.96
N LYS A 241 11.85 -33.47 5.80
CA LYS A 241 11.83 -32.22 5.03
C LYS A 241 11.24 -31.07 5.85
N LYS A 242 10.10 -31.29 6.52
CA LYS A 242 9.44 -30.28 7.34
C LYS A 242 10.26 -29.86 8.55
N ILE A 243 10.81 -30.81 9.30
CA ILE A 243 11.66 -30.50 10.46
C ILE A 243 12.88 -29.69 10.02
N LYS A 244 13.57 -30.09 8.95
CA LYS A 244 14.71 -29.32 8.41
C LYS A 244 14.31 -27.92 7.98
N ASN A 245 13.11 -27.76 7.41
CA ASN A 245 12.60 -26.44 7.05
C ASN A 245 12.26 -25.60 8.28
N TYR A 246 11.51 -26.13 9.25
CA TYR A 246 11.07 -25.41 10.45
C TYR A 246 12.21 -25.09 11.42
N LEU A 247 13.29 -25.87 11.38
CA LEU A 247 14.53 -25.62 12.12
C LEU A 247 15.59 -24.89 11.26
N SER A 248 15.26 -24.51 10.01
CA SER A 248 16.17 -23.80 9.09
C SER A 248 17.51 -24.51 8.81
N LEU A 249 17.50 -25.86 8.78
CA LEU A 249 18.69 -26.72 8.69
C LEU A 249 19.18 -27.04 7.27
N ASN A 250 18.44 -26.74 6.18
CA ASN A 250 18.99 -26.93 4.83
C ASN A 250 19.74 -25.67 4.34
N LYS A 251 20.92 -25.85 3.74
CA LYS A 251 21.59 -24.79 2.94
C LYS A 251 20.70 -24.32 1.78
N ILE A 252 20.05 -25.27 1.11
CA ILE A 252 19.05 -25.03 0.06
C ILE A 252 17.77 -24.41 0.66
N SER A 253 17.41 -24.70 1.92
CA SER A 253 16.26 -24.02 2.56
C SER A 253 16.56 -22.60 2.94
N LYS A 254 17.79 -22.16 3.22
CA LYS A 254 18.04 -20.71 3.32
C LYS A 254 17.74 -19.98 2.00
N GLU A 255 17.93 -20.65 0.87
CA GLU A 255 17.63 -20.14 -0.46
C GLU A 255 16.15 -20.33 -0.84
N LEU A 256 15.54 -21.47 -0.50
CA LEU A 256 14.12 -21.79 -0.72
C LEU A 256 13.19 -21.09 0.27
N TYR A 257 13.58 -20.81 1.52
CA TYR A 257 12.84 -19.92 2.43
C TYR A 257 13.01 -18.48 1.97
N ARG A 258 14.21 -18.05 1.50
CA ARG A 258 14.31 -16.77 0.78
C ARG A 258 13.36 -16.74 -0.42
N ILE A 259 13.14 -17.85 -1.12
CA ILE A 259 12.20 -17.93 -2.26
C ILE A 259 10.73 -18.04 -1.80
N GLU A 260 10.37 -18.82 -0.79
CA GLU A 260 8.99 -18.96 -0.27
C GLU A 260 8.55 -17.72 0.53
N GLU A 261 9.47 -17.06 1.24
CA GLU A 261 9.28 -15.76 1.88
C GLU A 261 9.30 -14.62 0.84
N ARG A 262 10.02 -14.77 -0.30
CA ARG A 262 9.83 -13.93 -1.50
C ARG A 262 8.52 -14.20 -2.23
N ILE A 263 7.99 -15.42 -2.21
CA ILE A 263 6.64 -15.73 -2.72
C ILE A 263 5.58 -15.09 -1.80
N SER A 264 5.89 -14.91 -0.50
CA SER A 264 5.11 -14.06 0.42
C SER A 264 5.24 -12.56 0.14
N MET A 265 6.14 -12.11 -0.74
CA MET A 265 6.33 -10.70 -1.10
C MET A 265 6.45 -10.51 -2.61
N LEU A 266 5.35 -10.73 -3.33
CA LEU A 266 5.25 -10.27 -4.72
C LEU A 266 5.55 -8.76 -4.77
N LEU A 267 6.67 -8.41 -5.41
CA LEU A 267 7.08 -7.03 -5.65
C LEU A 267 6.69 -6.67 -7.08
N SER A 268 5.69 -5.81 -7.22
CA SER A 268 5.33 -5.22 -8.51
C SER A 268 6.20 -4.02 -8.83
N LYS A 269 6.21 -3.63 -10.10
CA LYS A 269 6.73 -2.35 -10.62
C LYS A 269 6.34 -1.14 -9.75
N SER A 270 5.05 -1.00 -9.45
CA SER A 270 4.53 0.09 -8.62
C SER A 270 5.06 0.09 -7.18
N LEU A 271 5.26 -1.09 -6.58
CA LEU A 271 5.82 -1.21 -5.24
C LEU A 271 7.33 -0.92 -5.23
N TYR A 272 8.05 -1.34 -6.27
CA TYR A 272 9.46 -1.01 -6.44
C TYR A 272 9.65 0.51 -6.52
N ILE A 273 8.89 1.20 -7.38
CA ILE A 273 8.94 2.66 -7.51
C ILE A 273 8.58 3.38 -6.21
N ARG A 274 7.58 2.87 -5.48
CA ARG A 274 7.23 3.38 -4.15
C ARG A 274 8.38 3.24 -3.15
N GLY A 275 9.11 2.11 -3.19
CA GLY A 275 10.29 1.89 -2.37
C GLY A 275 11.45 2.83 -2.71
N ILE A 276 11.69 3.07 -4.01
CA ILE A 276 12.70 4.02 -4.51
C ILE A 276 12.41 5.43 -3.98
N GLN A 277 11.14 5.85 -4.00
CA GLN A 277 10.76 7.14 -3.42
C GLN A 277 10.97 7.14 -1.91
N CYS A 278 10.43 6.14 -1.19
CA CYS A 278 10.53 6.08 0.27
C CYS A 278 10.31 4.65 0.79
N PRO A 279 11.33 3.99 1.36
CA PRO A 279 11.19 2.64 1.91
C PRO A 279 10.13 2.53 3.03
N LYS A 280 9.96 3.59 3.83
CA LYS A 280 8.88 3.69 4.82
C LYS A 280 7.50 3.66 4.16
N SER A 281 7.33 4.36 3.03
CA SER A 281 6.08 4.36 2.28
C SER A 281 5.75 2.96 1.73
N LEU A 282 6.74 2.24 1.22
CA LEU A 282 6.61 0.82 0.81
C LEU A 282 6.20 -0.07 1.99
N TRP A 283 6.87 0.08 3.14
CA TRP A 283 6.55 -0.66 4.37
C TRP A 283 5.11 -0.40 4.83
N LEU A 284 4.67 0.86 4.87
CA LEU A 284 3.31 1.25 5.24
C LEU A 284 2.27 0.61 4.31
N LYS A 285 2.52 0.58 3.00
CA LYS A 285 1.60 -0.07 2.04
C LYS A 285 1.43 -1.57 2.30
N LYS A 286 2.49 -2.26 2.75
CA LYS A 286 2.47 -3.70 3.00
C LYS A 286 1.94 -4.07 4.39
N HIS A 287 2.35 -3.35 5.42
CA HIS A 287 2.11 -3.75 6.82
C HIS A 287 1.11 -2.87 7.55
N LYS A 288 0.84 -1.65 7.06
CA LYS A 288 -0.05 -0.69 7.72
C LYS A 288 -0.85 0.17 6.73
N PRO A 289 -1.57 -0.42 5.75
CA PRO A 289 -2.24 0.34 4.70
C PRO A 289 -3.34 1.28 5.21
N SER A 290 -3.86 1.05 6.43
CA SER A 290 -4.91 1.88 7.04
C SER A 290 -4.51 3.32 7.34
N VAL A 291 -3.22 3.67 7.32
CA VAL A 291 -2.75 5.05 7.53
C VAL A 291 -2.52 5.82 6.23
N LEU A 292 -2.70 5.16 5.08
CA LEU A 292 -2.60 5.80 3.78
C LEU A 292 -3.90 6.53 3.48
N THR A 293 -3.79 7.73 2.92
CA THR A 293 -4.96 8.46 2.44
C THR A 293 -5.63 7.67 1.31
N ILE A 294 -6.97 7.65 1.33
CA ILE A 294 -7.77 6.99 0.29
C ILE A 294 -7.58 7.74 -1.03
N GLU A 295 -7.43 6.99 -2.12
CA GLU A 295 -7.37 7.54 -3.47
C GLU A 295 -8.64 8.35 -3.77
N ASN A 296 -8.47 9.57 -4.27
CA ASN A 296 -9.57 10.47 -4.63
C ASN A 296 -9.82 10.45 -6.15
N GLU A 297 -10.86 11.14 -6.60
CA GLU A 297 -11.23 11.21 -8.02
C GLU A 297 -10.08 11.69 -8.94
N SER A 298 -9.17 12.50 -8.42
CA SER A 298 -8.00 12.97 -9.18
C SER A 298 -6.99 11.86 -9.44
N ALA A 299 -6.77 10.96 -8.47
CA ALA A 299 -5.91 9.80 -8.66
C ALA A 299 -6.48 8.82 -9.69
N GLU A 300 -7.80 8.60 -9.67
CA GLU A 300 -8.51 7.78 -10.65
C GLU A 300 -8.40 8.37 -12.07
N ALA A 301 -8.60 9.68 -12.23
CA ALA A 301 -8.46 10.36 -13.53
C ALA A 301 -7.05 10.23 -14.14
N ILE A 302 -6.01 10.24 -13.30
CA ILE A 302 -4.62 10.00 -13.74
C ILE A 302 -4.46 8.58 -14.27
N LEU A 303 -5.04 7.59 -13.58
CA LEU A 303 -4.99 6.18 -13.99
C LEU A 303 -5.76 5.94 -15.29
N GLU A 304 -6.97 6.49 -15.41
CA GLU A 304 -7.77 6.46 -16.65
C GLU A 304 -7.00 7.06 -17.83
N THR A 305 -6.37 8.22 -17.62
CA THR A 305 -5.52 8.87 -18.63
C THR A 305 -4.35 7.97 -19.03
N GLY A 306 -3.72 7.30 -18.05
CA GLY A 306 -2.66 6.32 -18.30
C GLY A 306 -3.10 5.17 -19.20
N ASN A 307 -4.28 4.60 -18.93
CA ASN A 307 -4.84 3.50 -19.74
C ASN A 307 -5.11 3.94 -21.19
N VAL A 308 -5.74 5.11 -21.37
CA VAL A 308 -6.01 5.66 -22.72
C VAL A 308 -4.71 5.88 -23.49
N ILE A 309 -3.68 6.40 -22.83
CA ILE A 309 -2.36 6.61 -23.44
C ILE A 309 -1.68 5.28 -23.79
N GLY A 310 -1.73 4.28 -22.89
CA GLY A 310 -1.19 2.94 -23.15
C GLY A 310 -1.84 2.26 -24.35
N ASP A 311 -3.18 2.27 -24.42
CA ASP A 311 -3.93 1.70 -25.53
C ASP A 311 -3.64 2.44 -26.85
N LEU A 312 -3.47 3.77 -26.83
CA LEU A 312 -3.10 4.54 -28.02
C LEU A 312 -1.66 4.28 -28.47
N ALA A 313 -0.72 4.12 -27.54
CA ALA A 313 0.68 3.85 -27.85
C ALA A 313 0.87 2.50 -28.56
N CYS A 314 -0.01 1.52 -28.33
CA CYS A 314 -0.03 0.27 -29.08
C CYS A 314 -0.16 0.49 -30.61
N ASN A 315 -0.79 1.59 -31.04
CA ASN A 315 -0.92 1.90 -32.48
C ASN A 315 0.38 2.36 -33.14
N LEU A 316 1.44 2.66 -32.37
CA LEU A 316 2.80 2.84 -32.92
C LEU A 316 3.39 1.52 -33.42
N PHE A 317 2.92 0.39 -32.88
CA PHE A 317 3.45 -0.95 -33.13
C PHE A 317 2.35 -1.90 -33.58
N PRO A 318 1.71 -1.65 -34.75
CA PRO A 318 0.52 -2.37 -35.16
C PRO A 318 0.75 -3.88 -35.32
N ASN A 319 -0.34 -4.65 -35.23
CA ASN A 319 -0.36 -6.12 -35.31
C ASN A 319 0.25 -6.86 -34.10
N GLY A 320 0.42 -6.19 -32.96
CA GLY A 320 0.75 -6.87 -31.71
C GLY A 320 -0.40 -7.65 -31.08
N GLN A 321 -0.07 -8.57 -30.16
CA GLN A 321 -1.05 -9.32 -29.37
C GLN A 321 -1.02 -8.89 -27.90
N LYS A 322 -2.18 -8.55 -27.34
CA LYS A 322 -2.33 -8.15 -25.94
C LYS A 322 -2.46 -9.37 -25.04
N VAL A 323 -1.65 -9.45 -23.99
CA VAL A 323 -1.83 -10.44 -22.92
C VAL A 323 -3.04 -10.02 -22.07
N PRO A 324 -4.12 -10.81 -22.00
CA PRO A 324 -5.29 -10.44 -21.21
C PRO A 324 -4.95 -10.41 -19.73
N PHE A 325 -5.36 -9.34 -19.03
CA PHE A 325 -5.18 -9.25 -17.59
C PHE A 325 -5.92 -10.39 -16.86
N ASN A 326 -5.24 -11.04 -15.92
CA ASN A 326 -5.80 -12.08 -15.08
C ASN A 326 -5.27 -11.97 -13.65
N LYS A 327 -6.13 -12.18 -12.65
CA LYS A 327 -5.73 -12.23 -11.24
C LYS A 327 -4.83 -13.44 -10.95
N ASP A 328 -4.95 -14.49 -11.74
CA ASP A 328 -3.99 -15.59 -11.79
C ASP A 328 -2.85 -15.24 -12.75
N TYR A 329 -1.79 -14.65 -12.22
CA TYR A 329 -0.62 -14.23 -12.99
C TYR A 329 0.05 -15.37 -13.76
N LYS A 330 -0.17 -16.64 -13.36
CA LYS A 330 0.36 -17.79 -14.10
C LYS A 330 -0.17 -17.82 -15.54
N GLN A 331 -1.45 -17.51 -15.74
CA GLN A 331 -2.04 -17.49 -17.09
C GLN A 331 -1.43 -16.39 -17.95
N MET A 332 -1.10 -15.25 -17.37
CA MET A 332 -0.44 -14.14 -18.09
C MET A 332 1.00 -14.52 -18.48
N LEU A 333 1.73 -15.19 -17.59
CA LEU A 333 3.07 -15.72 -17.86
C LEU A 333 3.04 -16.78 -18.98
N ASP A 334 2.11 -17.72 -18.91
CA ASP A 334 1.94 -18.78 -19.90
C ASP A 334 1.54 -18.21 -21.28
N THR A 335 0.65 -17.21 -21.31
CA THR A 335 0.25 -16.51 -22.54
C THR A 335 1.41 -15.74 -23.15
N THR A 336 2.19 -15.01 -22.34
CA THR A 336 3.38 -14.29 -22.79
C THR A 336 4.38 -15.25 -23.42
N LYS A 337 4.63 -16.39 -22.77
CA LYS A 337 5.52 -17.44 -23.28
C LYS A 337 5.02 -17.99 -24.62
N GLN A 338 3.73 -18.29 -24.73
CA GLN A 338 3.12 -18.78 -25.98
C GLN A 338 3.29 -17.78 -27.12
N TYR A 339 3.11 -16.47 -26.88
CA TYR A 339 3.29 -15.45 -27.90
C TYR A 339 4.75 -15.31 -28.36
N ILE A 340 5.71 -15.42 -27.45
CA ILE A 340 7.14 -15.46 -27.79
C ILE A 340 7.47 -16.69 -28.63
N GLU A 341 7.01 -17.88 -28.23
CA GLU A 341 7.23 -19.14 -28.96
C GLU A 341 6.61 -19.13 -30.37
N ASN A 342 5.51 -18.40 -30.55
CA ASN A 342 4.85 -18.20 -31.84
C ASN A 342 5.46 -17.06 -32.68
N ASN A 343 6.56 -16.44 -32.25
CA ASN A 343 7.22 -15.31 -32.92
C ASN A 343 6.28 -14.13 -33.17
N VAL A 344 5.40 -13.82 -32.22
CA VAL A 344 4.60 -12.60 -32.26
C VAL A 344 5.55 -11.40 -32.14
N PRO A 345 5.60 -10.47 -33.12
CA PRO A 345 6.61 -9.41 -33.14
C PRO A 345 6.40 -8.37 -32.04
N TYR A 346 5.15 -8.07 -31.68
CA TYR A 346 4.83 -7.12 -30.62
C TYR A 346 3.86 -7.75 -29.63
N ILE A 347 4.21 -7.73 -28.35
CA ILE A 347 3.38 -8.25 -27.27
C ILE A 347 3.06 -7.10 -26.33
N TYR A 348 1.78 -6.76 -26.19
CA TYR A 348 1.34 -5.73 -25.25
C TYR A 348 1.07 -6.36 -23.88
N GLU A 349 1.46 -5.67 -22.81
CA GLU A 349 1.34 -6.15 -21.42
C GLU A 349 2.08 -7.48 -21.17
N ALA A 350 3.22 -7.68 -21.85
CA ALA A 350 4.03 -8.89 -21.73
C ALA A 350 4.48 -9.09 -20.28
N THR A 351 4.13 -10.23 -19.69
CA THR A 351 4.27 -10.46 -18.24
C THR A 351 5.43 -11.41 -17.95
N PHE A 352 6.27 -11.04 -16.99
CA PHE A 352 7.42 -11.83 -16.54
C PHE A 352 7.53 -11.85 -15.03
N ASN A 353 8.09 -12.93 -14.50
CA ASN A 353 8.37 -13.08 -13.07
C ASN A 353 9.76 -13.67 -12.88
N TYR A 354 10.58 -13.02 -12.06
CA TYR A 354 11.86 -13.55 -11.60
C TYR A 354 11.99 -13.32 -10.09
N ASN A 355 12.19 -14.40 -9.33
CA ASN A 355 12.40 -14.35 -7.88
C ASN A 355 11.34 -13.54 -7.09
N GLY A 356 10.07 -13.60 -7.49
CA GLY A 356 8.96 -12.89 -6.83
C GLY A 356 8.80 -11.44 -7.28
N ILE A 357 9.55 -11.00 -8.29
CA ILE A 357 9.43 -9.68 -8.90
C ILE A 357 8.58 -9.83 -10.18
N LEU A 358 7.34 -9.34 -10.12
CA LEU A 358 6.42 -9.38 -11.25
C LEU A 358 6.48 -8.07 -12.03
N VAL A 359 6.79 -8.16 -13.31
CA VAL A 359 6.80 -7.02 -14.23
C VAL A 359 5.86 -7.29 -15.41
N MET A 360 5.15 -6.25 -15.80
CA MET A 360 4.32 -6.20 -17.00
C MET A 360 4.92 -5.11 -17.87
N ILE A 361 5.38 -5.49 -19.04
CA ILE A 361 5.98 -4.59 -20.03
C ILE A 361 4.85 -4.10 -20.93
N ASP A 362 4.67 -2.78 -20.97
CA ASP A 362 3.58 -2.17 -21.75
C ASP A 362 3.63 -2.62 -23.21
N ILE A 363 4.80 -2.52 -23.86
CA ILE A 363 5.03 -3.04 -25.21
C ILE A 363 6.40 -3.72 -25.31
N LEU A 364 6.41 -5.01 -25.63
CA LEU A 364 7.61 -5.82 -25.88
C LEU A 364 7.74 -6.11 -27.37
N HIS A 365 8.82 -5.64 -27.99
CA HIS A 365 9.18 -6.03 -29.36
C HIS A 365 10.11 -7.25 -29.34
N VAL A 366 9.77 -8.27 -30.11
CA VAL A 366 10.48 -9.55 -30.23
C VAL A 366 11.00 -9.69 -31.66
N ASP A 367 12.31 -9.87 -31.80
CA ASP A 367 12.93 -10.18 -33.08
C ASP A 367 13.97 -11.31 -32.94
N ALA A 368 14.49 -11.80 -34.07
CA ALA A 368 15.43 -12.93 -34.11
C ALA A 368 16.74 -12.70 -33.34
N SER A 369 17.05 -11.47 -32.95
CA SER A 369 18.29 -11.08 -32.28
C SER A 369 18.06 -10.59 -30.85
N GLY A 370 16.82 -10.53 -30.36
CA GLY A 370 16.53 -10.21 -28.98
C GLY A 370 15.22 -9.44 -28.78
N PHE A 371 15.16 -8.73 -27.67
CA PHE A 371 13.95 -8.06 -27.16
C PHE A 371 14.19 -6.57 -27.00
N SER A 372 13.19 -5.74 -27.28
CA SER A 372 13.22 -4.30 -26.96
C SER A 372 12.03 -3.93 -26.09
N ILE A 373 12.31 -3.22 -25.00
CA ILE A 373 11.31 -2.79 -24.01
C ILE A 373 10.84 -1.38 -24.39
N TYR A 374 9.53 -1.15 -24.39
CA TYR A 374 8.93 0.17 -24.55
C TYR A 374 7.95 0.40 -23.40
N GLU A 375 8.33 1.29 -22.48
CA GLU A 375 7.51 1.71 -21.34
C GLU A 375 6.77 3.00 -21.70
N VAL A 376 5.45 3.02 -21.54
CA VAL A 376 4.58 4.11 -21.96
C VAL A 376 4.26 5.01 -20.76
N LYS A 377 4.48 6.31 -20.92
CA LYS A 377 4.17 7.32 -19.90
C LYS A 377 3.26 8.41 -20.48
N SER A 378 2.26 8.82 -19.71
CA SER A 378 1.40 9.95 -20.06
C SER A 378 2.11 11.31 -19.95
N SER A 379 3.27 11.37 -19.29
CA SER A 379 4.07 12.60 -19.18
C SER A 379 4.55 13.13 -20.53
N THR A 380 4.99 14.39 -20.54
CA THR A 380 5.51 15.07 -21.74
C THR A 380 7.03 15.00 -21.88
N SER A 381 7.72 14.38 -20.93
CA SER A 381 9.16 14.20 -20.92
C SER A 381 9.56 12.99 -20.10
N VAL A 382 10.77 12.48 -20.34
CA VAL A 382 11.40 11.46 -19.49
C VAL A 382 11.70 12.06 -18.10
N LYS A 383 11.53 11.25 -17.05
CA LYS A 383 11.88 11.57 -15.66
C LYS A 383 12.77 10.48 -15.10
N ASP A 384 13.67 10.82 -14.18
CA ASP A 384 14.61 9.88 -13.54
C ASP A 384 13.94 8.64 -12.96
N ILE A 385 12.74 8.81 -12.38
CA ILE A 385 11.98 7.69 -11.81
C ILE A 385 11.54 6.66 -12.86
N TYR A 386 11.36 7.07 -14.12
CA TYR A 386 11.01 6.16 -15.22
C TYR A 386 12.20 5.29 -15.61
N ILE A 387 13.43 5.77 -15.42
CA ILE A 387 14.63 4.97 -15.65
C ILE A 387 14.66 3.81 -14.65
N HIS A 388 14.35 4.07 -13.38
CA HIS A 388 14.21 3.00 -12.37
C HIS A 388 13.11 2.00 -12.73
N ASP A 389 11.99 2.48 -13.27
CA ASP A 389 10.86 1.64 -13.71
C ASP A 389 11.30 0.64 -14.79
N VAL A 390 11.96 1.14 -15.85
CA VAL A 390 12.46 0.27 -16.91
C VAL A 390 13.64 -0.59 -16.44
N SER A 391 14.44 -0.10 -15.50
CA SER A 391 15.58 -0.85 -14.94
C SER A 391 15.18 -2.12 -14.22
N ILE A 392 14.06 -2.12 -13.46
CA ILE A 392 13.60 -3.34 -12.80
C ILE A 392 13.02 -4.34 -13.81
N GLN A 393 12.41 -3.87 -14.90
CA GLN A 393 11.93 -4.71 -16.00
C GLN A 393 13.12 -5.37 -16.72
N TYR A 394 14.12 -4.58 -17.11
CA TYR A 394 15.36 -5.08 -17.70
C TYR A 394 16.02 -6.12 -16.79
N TYR A 395 16.12 -5.84 -15.48
CA TYR A 395 16.70 -6.76 -14.50
C TYR A 395 15.98 -8.12 -14.49
N VAL A 396 14.64 -8.14 -14.48
CA VAL A 396 13.86 -9.37 -14.51
C VAL A 396 14.14 -10.15 -15.79
N LEU A 397 14.05 -9.52 -16.95
CA LEU A 397 14.19 -10.22 -18.24
C LEU A 397 15.62 -10.72 -18.47
N LYS A 398 16.64 -9.93 -18.13
CA LYS A 398 18.04 -10.33 -18.23
C LYS A 398 18.35 -11.56 -17.38
N ASN A 399 17.82 -11.61 -16.15
CA ASN A 399 18.02 -12.76 -15.26
C ASN A 399 17.19 -13.99 -15.67
N LEU A 400 16.18 -13.84 -16.53
CA LEU A 400 15.51 -14.94 -17.22
C LEU A 400 16.28 -15.44 -18.46
N GLY A 401 17.45 -14.85 -18.76
CA GLY A 401 18.30 -15.23 -19.88
C GLY A 401 17.91 -14.59 -21.22
N LEU A 402 17.06 -13.55 -21.21
CA LEU A 402 16.64 -12.87 -22.43
C LEU A 402 17.66 -11.80 -22.85
N ASN A 403 17.96 -11.72 -24.15
CA ASN A 403 18.84 -10.70 -24.71
C ASN A 403 18.07 -9.40 -24.95
N ILE A 404 18.25 -8.41 -24.08
CA ILE A 404 17.63 -7.08 -24.24
C ILE A 404 18.53 -6.20 -25.11
N LYS A 405 17.99 -5.74 -26.24
CA LYS A 405 18.69 -4.88 -27.19
C LYS A 405 18.57 -3.40 -26.88
N SER A 406 17.38 -2.96 -26.48
CA SER A 406 17.09 -1.57 -26.19
C SER A 406 16.01 -1.45 -25.15
N THR A 407 16.06 -0.36 -24.40
CA THR A 407 15.03 0.04 -23.45
C THR A 407 14.61 1.45 -23.75
N ASN A 408 13.31 1.65 -23.99
CA ASN A 408 12.78 2.89 -24.51
C ASN A 408 11.65 3.40 -23.63
N ILE A 409 11.55 4.72 -23.50
CA ILE A 409 10.38 5.38 -22.94
C ILE A 409 9.60 6.00 -24.09
N VAL A 410 8.31 5.63 -24.17
CA VAL A 410 7.32 6.28 -25.02
C VAL A 410 6.60 7.32 -24.18
N HIS A 411 6.66 8.59 -24.56
CA HIS A 411 5.97 9.66 -23.85
C HIS A 411 5.22 10.58 -24.81
N VAL A 412 4.28 11.35 -24.29
CA VAL A 412 3.49 12.29 -25.11
C VAL A 412 4.39 13.45 -25.56
N ASP A 413 4.31 13.84 -26.83
CA ASP A 413 5.00 15.01 -27.36
C ASP A 413 4.14 16.26 -27.15
N SER A 414 4.53 17.14 -26.22
CA SER A 414 3.79 18.38 -25.95
C SER A 414 3.84 19.41 -27.08
N SER A 415 4.75 19.25 -28.05
CA SER A 415 4.85 20.11 -29.24
C SER A 415 3.89 19.70 -30.35
N TYR A 416 3.31 18.49 -30.26
CA TYR A 416 2.33 18.03 -31.23
C TYR A 416 1.07 18.89 -31.19
N VAL A 417 0.67 19.41 -32.35
CA VAL A 417 -0.62 20.10 -32.52
C VAL A 417 -1.52 19.23 -33.38
N ARG A 418 -2.69 18.87 -32.86
CA ARG A 418 -3.66 18.04 -33.59
C ARG A 418 -4.16 18.75 -34.85
N GLY A 419 -4.12 18.06 -35.99
CA GLY A 419 -4.74 18.51 -37.23
C GLY A 419 -6.21 18.05 -37.34
N ASN A 420 -6.68 17.83 -38.58
CA ASN A 420 -8.04 17.31 -38.82
C ASN A 420 -8.25 15.88 -38.28
N SER A 421 -7.16 15.12 -38.14
CA SER A 421 -7.13 13.77 -37.58
C SER A 421 -6.02 13.64 -36.54
N LEU A 422 -6.14 12.68 -35.63
CA LEU A 422 -5.10 12.34 -34.67
C LEU A 422 -3.96 11.59 -35.40
N ASP A 423 -2.73 12.10 -35.32
CA ASP A 423 -1.53 11.46 -35.85
C ASP A 423 -0.73 10.82 -34.70
N ILE A 424 -0.84 9.49 -34.57
CA ILE A 424 -0.22 8.74 -33.47
C ILE A 424 1.31 8.86 -33.48
N TYR A 425 1.93 8.88 -34.67
CA TYR A 425 3.39 8.93 -34.80
C TYR A 425 3.97 10.30 -34.41
N LYS A 426 3.15 11.34 -34.40
CA LYS A 426 3.53 12.67 -33.91
C LYS A 426 3.09 12.93 -32.47
N LEU A 427 2.03 12.25 -32.00
CA LEU A 427 1.56 12.36 -30.63
C LEU A 427 2.59 11.85 -29.62
N PHE A 428 3.40 10.86 -30.01
CA PHE A 428 4.37 10.23 -29.13
C PHE A 428 5.81 10.50 -29.56
N SER A 429 6.67 10.71 -28.57
CA SER A 429 8.12 10.62 -28.69
C SER A 429 8.62 9.30 -28.10
N VAL A 430 9.61 8.70 -28.75
CA VAL A 430 10.28 7.48 -28.28
C VAL A 430 11.73 7.82 -27.98
N VAL A 431 12.15 7.62 -26.73
CA VAL A 431 13.50 7.94 -26.24
C VAL A 431 14.18 6.66 -25.79
N ASP A 432 15.32 6.33 -26.39
CA ASP A 432 16.19 5.23 -25.94
C ASP A 432 16.93 5.67 -24.66
N ILE A 433 16.85 4.83 -23.62
CA ILE A 433 17.47 5.04 -22.31
C ILE A 433 18.35 3.86 -21.88
N SER A 434 18.84 3.07 -22.85
CA SER A 434 19.58 1.83 -22.61
C SER A 434 20.84 2.05 -21.76
N ASP A 435 21.62 3.10 -22.06
CA ASP A 435 22.83 3.43 -21.32
C ASP A 435 22.54 3.79 -19.86
N GLU A 436 21.47 4.52 -19.59
CA GLU A 436 21.02 4.88 -18.25
C GLU A 436 20.52 3.68 -17.46
N VAL A 437 19.74 2.81 -18.10
CA VAL A 437 19.23 1.57 -17.50
C VAL A 437 20.37 0.61 -17.15
N GLU A 438 21.36 0.47 -18.02
CA GLU A 438 22.53 -0.39 -17.80
C GLU A 438 23.36 0.07 -16.61
N LYS A 439 23.56 1.38 -16.43
CA LYS A 439 24.29 1.95 -15.29
C LYS A 439 23.65 1.59 -13.95
N ILE A 440 22.32 1.57 -13.87
CA ILE A 440 21.59 1.28 -12.63
C ILE A 440 21.63 -0.22 -12.28
N GLN A 441 21.92 -1.12 -13.22
CA GLN A 441 21.85 -2.57 -12.98
C GLN A 441 22.75 -3.07 -11.85
N VAL A 442 23.88 -2.40 -11.60
CA VAL A 442 24.78 -2.75 -10.49
C VAL A 442 24.15 -2.49 -9.12
N ASP A 443 23.22 -1.53 -9.04
CA ASP A 443 22.58 -1.10 -7.80
C ASP A 443 21.28 -1.88 -7.50
N ILE A 444 20.60 -2.42 -8.53
CA ILE A 444 19.32 -3.11 -8.38
C ILE A 444 19.34 -4.21 -7.30
N PRO A 445 20.33 -5.13 -7.24
CA PRO A 445 20.37 -6.15 -6.19
C PRO A 445 20.43 -5.56 -4.77
N ASN A 446 21.23 -4.50 -4.56
CA ASN A 446 21.37 -3.84 -3.28
C ASN A 446 20.09 -3.09 -2.88
N ILE A 447 19.41 -2.47 -3.86
CA ILE A 447 18.11 -1.83 -3.65
C ILE A 447 17.08 -2.88 -3.19
N LEU A 448 17.00 -4.01 -3.90
CA LEU A 448 16.06 -5.08 -3.57
C LEU A 448 16.35 -5.69 -2.19
N GLU A 449 17.62 -5.90 -1.85
CA GLU A 449 18.03 -6.36 -0.52
C GLU A 449 17.63 -5.34 0.57
N SER A 450 17.77 -4.04 0.30
CA SER A 450 17.33 -3.00 1.24
C SER A 450 15.81 -3.05 1.46
N PHE A 451 15.02 -3.26 0.41
CA PHE A 451 13.57 -3.38 0.52
C PHE A 451 13.18 -4.64 1.31
N GLU A 452 13.83 -5.77 1.05
CA GLU A 452 13.65 -7.02 1.79
C GLU A 452 13.99 -6.81 3.29
N SER A 453 15.07 -6.10 3.60
CA SER A 453 15.45 -5.76 4.98
C SER A 453 14.38 -4.90 5.67
N TYR A 454 13.81 -3.90 5.01
CA TYR A 454 12.73 -3.12 5.61
C TYR A 454 11.46 -3.94 5.79
N LEU A 455 11.06 -4.70 4.76
CA LEU A 455 9.80 -5.44 4.75
C LEU A 455 9.78 -6.67 5.67
N SER A 456 10.94 -7.26 5.96
CA SER A 456 11.06 -8.37 6.91
C SER A 456 10.76 -7.96 8.35
N ASN A 457 11.01 -6.69 8.72
CA ASN A 457 10.68 -6.17 10.05
C ASN A 457 9.20 -5.75 10.13
N LYS A 458 8.32 -6.72 10.37
CA LYS A 458 6.85 -6.49 10.42
C LYS A 458 6.39 -5.67 11.63
N MET A 459 7.21 -5.57 12.67
CA MET A 459 6.84 -4.92 13.93
C MET A 459 7.26 -3.45 13.98
N ASN A 460 8.42 -3.11 13.41
CA ASN A 460 8.99 -1.78 13.51
C ASN A 460 8.94 -1.07 12.17
N GLU A 461 8.23 0.05 12.16
CA GLU A 461 8.17 0.95 11.02
C GLU A 461 9.54 1.59 10.76
N PRO A 462 9.97 1.73 9.49
CA PRO A 462 11.23 2.39 9.16
C PRO A 462 11.28 3.85 9.64
N ALA A 463 12.34 4.20 10.36
CA ALA A 463 12.60 5.56 10.83
C ALA A 463 13.16 6.44 9.71
N ILE A 464 12.27 6.89 8.81
CA ILE A 464 12.59 7.86 7.74
C ILE A 464 11.99 9.23 8.12
N GLU A 465 12.85 10.25 8.17
CA GLU A 465 12.49 11.64 8.49
C GLU A 465 11.80 12.36 7.33
N ILE A 466 11.12 13.47 7.62
CA ILE A 466 10.44 14.28 6.60
C ILE A 466 11.48 14.92 5.66
N GLY A 467 11.27 14.78 4.36
CA GLY A 467 12.16 15.36 3.36
C GLY A 467 11.55 15.47 1.97
N LYS A 468 12.40 15.76 0.97
CA LYS A 468 11.95 15.96 -0.43
C LYS A 468 11.14 14.79 -0.97
N HIS A 469 11.47 13.57 -0.56
CA HIS A 469 10.78 12.36 -0.99
C HIS A 469 9.29 12.32 -0.62
N CYS A 470 8.83 13.16 0.31
CA CYS A 470 7.41 13.27 0.63
C CYS A 470 6.59 13.86 -0.54
N LYS A 471 7.22 14.65 -1.43
CA LYS A 471 6.56 15.33 -2.56
C LYS A 471 7.20 15.08 -3.93
N ASN A 472 8.27 14.28 -3.98
CA ASN A 472 9.04 14.02 -5.20
C ASN A 472 9.47 12.54 -5.25
N PRO A 473 9.27 11.81 -6.37
CA PRO A 473 8.67 12.22 -7.64
C PRO A 473 7.14 12.39 -7.60
N TYR A 474 6.47 11.83 -6.59
CA TYR A 474 5.03 11.93 -6.41
C TYR A 474 4.69 12.44 -5.00
N GLU A 475 3.52 13.03 -4.83
CA GLU A 475 2.99 13.33 -3.50
C GLU A 475 2.68 12.02 -2.75
N CYS A 476 3.18 11.89 -1.52
CA CYS A 476 3.05 10.65 -0.77
C CYS A 476 1.70 10.57 -0.03
N ASP A 477 0.93 9.54 -0.31
CA ASP A 477 -0.32 9.18 0.38
C ASP A 477 -0.18 8.91 1.89
N ALA A 478 1.04 8.78 2.41
CA ALA A 478 1.34 8.65 3.84
C ALA A 478 1.66 9.99 4.52
N MET A 479 1.60 11.12 3.81
CA MET A 479 2.01 12.43 4.34
C MET A 479 1.24 12.81 5.59
N HIS A 480 -0.09 12.64 5.62
CA HIS A 480 -0.89 12.95 6.81
C HIS A 480 -0.39 12.17 8.04
N TYR A 481 -0.17 10.86 7.89
CA TYR A 481 0.33 10.02 8.96
C TYR A 481 1.74 10.43 9.42
N CYS A 482 2.67 10.59 8.48
CA CYS A 482 4.06 10.92 8.82
C CYS A 482 4.20 12.32 9.41
N TRP A 483 3.50 13.32 8.87
CA TRP A 483 3.63 14.71 9.26
C TRP A 483 2.78 15.04 10.49
N LYS A 484 1.48 14.71 10.47
CA LYS A 484 0.55 15.12 11.53
C LYS A 484 0.55 14.14 12.70
N VAL A 485 0.44 12.85 12.42
CA VAL A 485 0.27 11.84 13.48
C VAL A 485 1.60 11.51 14.17
N GLN A 486 2.68 11.32 13.42
CA GLN A 486 3.96 10.86 13.98
C GLN A 486 4.90 11.98 14.41
N ARG A 487 4.85 13.14 13.75
CA ARG A 487 5.78 14.25 13.97
C ARG A 487 5.10 15.52 14.49
N SER A 488 3.76 15.51 14.59
CA SER A 488 2.98 16.64 15.09
C SER A 488 3.31 17.97 14.42
N ILE A 489 3.65 17.93 13.12
CA ILE A 489 3.96 19.14 12.36
C ILE A 489 2.72 20.03 12.29
N PRO A 490 2.75 21.29 12.77
CA PRO A 490 1.61 22.20 12.69
C PRO A 490 1.23 22.52 11.23
N ASP A 491 0.02 23.06 11.02
CA ASP A 491 -0.43 23.46 9.67
C ASP A 491 0.41 24.60 9.07
N TYR A 492 0.90 25.48 9.94
CA TYR A 492 1.86 26.52 9.61
C TYR A 492 3.15 26.35 10.44
N SER A 493 4.26 26.11 9.75
CA SER A 493 5.52 25.64 10.33
C SER A 493 6.72 26.12 9.49
N VAL A 494 7.93 25.73 9.88
CA VAL A 494 9.15 25.96 9.08
C VAL A 494 9.02 25.50 7.61
N PHE A 495 8.21 24.48 7.33
CA PHE A 495 7.97 23.94 6.00
C PHE A 495 7.14 24.87 5.10
N ASN A 496 6.49 25.89 5.66
CA ASN A 496 5.77 26.93 4.93
C ASN A 496 6.65 28.17 4.66
N ILE A 497 7.73 28.34 5.42
CA ILE A 497 8.69 29.44 5.27
C ILE A 497 9.82 29.06 4.31
N PHE A 498 10.28 27.82 4.40
CA PHE A 498 11.41 27.29 3.65
C PHE A 498 10.96 26.13 2.75
N ASN A 499 11.44 26.13 1.50
CA ASN A 499 11.14 25.05 0.56
C ASN A 499 11.57 23.70 1.12
N LEU A 500 10.74 22.67 0.89
CA LEU A 500 11.00 21.31 1.35
C LEU A 500 12.35 20.78 0.81
N GLY A 501 13.20 20.36 1.73
CA GLY A 501 14.57 19.90 1.49
C GLY A 501 15.57 20.98 1.12
N SER A 502 15.24 22.26 1.29
CA SER A 502 16.24 23.33 1.28
C SER A 502 17.16 23.19 2.50
N LYS A 503 18.40 23.69 2.39
CA LYS A 503 19.39 23.64 3.47
C LYS A 503 18.82 24.19 4.78
N ASN A 504 18.16 25.34 4.72
CA ASN A 504 17.59 25.98 5.91
C ASN A 504 16.46 25.18 6.54
N GLN A 505 15.58 24.57 5.72
CA GLN A 505 14.52 23.72 6.23
C GLN A 505 15.08 22.51 6.96
N VAL A 506 16.07 21.83 6.35
CA VAL A 506 16.70 20.63 6.93
C VAL A 506 17.43 20.98 8.22
N GLU A 507 18.23 22.05 8.22
CA GLU A 507 18.97 22.49 9.41
C GLU A 507 18.06 22.78 10.61
N LEU A 508 16.98 23.53 10.40
CA LEU A 508 16.03 23.83 11.48
C LEU A 508 15.31 22.56 11.95
N TYR A 509 14.87 21.71 11.01
CA TYR A 509 14.17 20.47 11.35
C TYR A 509 15.05 19.48 12.12
N ASP A 510 16.32 19.33 11.74
CA ASP A 510 17.29 18.48 12.43
C ASP A 510 17.62 18.98 13.85
N GLN A 511 17.45 20.30 14.09
CA GLN A 511 17.53 20.91 15.43
C GLN A 511 16.25 20.73 16.25
N GLY A 512 15.24 20.06 15.70
CA GLY A 512 13.91 19.91 16.32
C GLY A 512 13.03 21.15 16.22
N ILE A 513 13.45 22.17 15.46
CA ILE A 513 12.72 23.42 15.28
C ILE A 513 11.69 23.23 14.17
N VAL A 514 10.44 23.10 14.58
CA VAL A 514 9.30 22.95 13.66
C VAL A 514 8.39 24.17 13.73
N GLN A 515 8.20 24.71 14.93
CA GLN A 515 7.37 25.87 15.16
C GLN A 515 8.09 27.14 14.71
N ILE A 516 7.35 28.11 14.18
CA ILE A 516 7.94 29.35 13.65
C ILE A 516 8.47 30.22 14.81
N GLU A 517 7.83 30.12 15.97
CA GLU A 517 8.18 30.77 17.22
C GLU A 517 9.59 30.39 17.71
N GLU A 518 9.99 29.15 17.46
CA GLU A 518 11.27 28.56 17.87
C GLU A 518 12.45 28.99 16.97
N ILE A 519 12.18 29.59 15.81
CA ILE A 519 13.23 30.04 14.88
C ILE A 519 14.05 31.17 15.55
N PRO A 520 15.38 31.05 15.70
CA PRO A 520 16.19 32.11 16.31
C PRO A 520 16.12 33.43 15.52
N ASP A 521 16.09 34.57 16.22
CA ASP A 521 16.04 35.88 15.57
C ASP A 521 17.32 36.21 14.78
N SER A 522 18.43 35.56 15.13
CA SER A 522 19.71 35.64 14.42
C SER A 522 19.79 34.72 13.18
N TYR A 523 18.77 33.89 12.93
CA TYR A 523 18.79 32.92 11.83
C TYR A 523 18.77 33.63 10.47
N LYS A 524 19.67 33.24 9.57
CA LYS A 524 19.84 33.89 8.26
C LYS A 524 18.73 33.50 7.30
N MET A 525 17.99 34.48 6.79
CA MET A 525 16.93 34.30 5.79
C MET A 525 16.75 35.54 4.93
N THR A 526 15.94 35.43 3.87
CA THR A 526 15.60 36.57 3.01
C THR A 526 14.68 37.57 3.75
N PRO A 527 14.61 38.85 3.33
CA PRO A 527 13.73 39.84 3.95
C PRO A 527 12.26 39.40 3.99
N LEU A 528 11.76 38.77 2.92
CA LEU A 528 10.38 38.27 2.86
C LEU A 528 10.14 37.11 3.84
N GLN A 529 11.08 36.19 3.96
CA GLN A 529 11.00 35.12 4.97
C GLN A 529 11.03 35.67 6.38
N ARG A 530 11.90 36.67 6.64
CA ARG A 530 11.97 37.35 7.93
C ARG A 530 10.63 38.02 8.26
N GLN A 531 10.05 38.75 7.32
CA GLN A 531 8.74 39.37 7.49
C GLN A 531 7.65 38.34 7.83
N LYS A 532 7.62 37.17 7.16
CA LYS A 532 6.67 36.09 7.48
C LYS A 532 6.85 35.55 8.90
N VAL A 533 8.09 35.34 9.33
CA VAL A 533 8.39 34.87 10.69
C VAL A 533 8.03 35.93 11.73
N ASP A 534 8.42 37.18 11.51
CA ASP A 534 8.17 38.27 12.46
C ASP A 534 6.67 38.57 12.59
N ASN A 535 5.93 38.59 11.48
CA ASN A 535 4.47 38.78 11.47
C ASN A 535 3.77 37.68 12.28
N TRP A 536 4.16 36.42 12.04
CA TRP A 536 3.62 35.28 12.79
C TRP A 536 4.00 35.34 14.27
N LYS A 537 5.26 35.58 14.62
CA LYS A 537 5.68 35.69 16.03
C LYS A 537 4.97 36.81 16.77
N ALA A 538 4.74 37.94 16.11
CA ALA A 538 4.05 39.08 16.70
C ALA A 538 2.52 38.89 16.75
N GLN A 539 1.96 37.97 15.95
CA GLN A 539 0.53 37.80 15.71
C GLN A 539 -0.14 39.13 15.32
N ARG A 540 0.50 39.90 14.41
CA ARG A 540 0.03 41.25 14.02
C ARG A 540 -0.27 41.34 12.54
N THR A 541 -1.42 41.92 12.21
CA THR A 541 -1.72 42.34 10.84
C THR A 541 -0.85 43.53 10.45
N HIS A 542 -0.21 43.44 9.30
CA HIS A 542 0.51 44.54 8.65
C HIS A 542 -0.30 45.04 7.46
N ILE A 543 -0.54 46.35 7.43
CA ILE A 543 -1.29 47.03 6.36
C ILE A 543 -0.52 48.30 5.96
N ASP A 544 -0.01 48.32 4.74
CA ASP A 544 0.55 49.49 4.06
C ASP A 544 -0.59 50.18 3.29
N ARG A 545 -1.22 51.15 3.95
CA ARG A 545 -2.38 51.87 3.40
C ARG A 545 -2.02 52.68 2.16
N ASP A 546 -0.85 53.30 2.13
CA ASP A 546 -0.44 54.12 0.98
C ASP A 546 -0.28 53.23 -0.26
N ALA A 547 0.42 52.10 -0.12
CA ALA A 547 0.63 51.17 -1.22
C ALA A 547 -0.67 50.47 -1.69
N ILE A 548 -1.62 50.21 -0.78
CA ILE A 548 -2.96 49.70 -1.14
C ILE A 548 -3.76 50.80 -1.86
N GLY A 549 -3.71 52.05 -1.39
CA GLY A 549 -4.36 53.19 -2.03
C GLY A 549 -3.84 53.44 -3.45
N GLU A 550 -2.51 53.35 -3.64
CA GLU A 550 -1.90 53.40 -4.97
C GLU A 550 -2.42 52.30 -5.88
N PHE A 551 -2.52 51.05 -5.41
CA PHE A 551 -3.09 49.96 -6.18
C PHE A 551 -4.56 50.22 -6.58
N LEU A 552 -5.40 50.62 -5.62
CA LEU A 552 -6.83 50.88 -5.87
C LEU A 552 -7.04 52.04 -6.85
N SER A 553 -6.15 53.04 -6.85
CA SER A 553 -6.21 54.17 -7.79
C SER A 553 -6.02 53.75 -9.26
N THR A 554 -5.49 52.55 -9.50
CA THR A 554 -5.34 52.00 -10.86
C THR A 554 -6.61 51.36 -11.43
N LEU A 555 -7.66 51.25 -10.61
CA LEU A 555 -8.94 50.61 -10.96
C LEU A 555 -9.98 51.67 -11.32
N SER A 556 -10.77 51.41 -12.37
CA SER A 556 -11.85 52.29 -12.84
C SER A 556 -13.17 51.54 -12.95
N TYR A 557 -14.22 52.07 -12.34
CA TYR A 557 -15.57 51.50 -12.43
C TYR A 557 -16.21 51.68 -13.82
N PRO A 558 -17.04 50.72 -14.29
CA PRO A 558 -17.30 49.42 -13.67
C PRO A 558 -16.09 48.47 -13.72
N ILE A 559 -15.90 47.69 -12.66
CA ILE A 559 -14.82 46.70 -12.54
C ILE A 559 -15.36 45.32 -12.90
N TYR A 560 -14.70 44.65 -13.83
CA TYR A 560 -15.07 43.34 -14.34
C TYR A 560 -14.17 42.28 -13.70
N HIS A 561 -14.68 41.62 -12.65
CA HIS A 561 -14.00 40.52 -11.97
C HIS A 561 -14.12 39.25 -12.81
N LEU A 562 -13.02 38.78 -13.40
CA LEU A 562 -12.97 37.68 -14.37
C LEU A 562 -12.20 36.49 -13.81
N ASP A 563 -12.80 35.31 -13.94
CA ASP A 563 -12.18 34.02 -13.62
C ASP A 563 -12.47 33.02 -14.75
N PHE A 564 -11.49 32.19 -15.11
CA PHE A 564 -11.63 31.12 -16.10
C PHE A 564 -11.50 29.75 -15.46
N GLU A 565 -12.38 28.85 -15.87
CA GLU A 565 -12.19 27.43 -15.68
C GLU A 565 -11.66 26.78 -16.97
N THR A 566 -10.55 26.08 -16.82
CA THR A 566 -9.84 25.42 -17.92
C THR A 566 -9.62 23.96 -17.59
N PHE A 567 -9.58 23.10 -18.60
CA PHE A 567 -9.19 21.71 -18.44
C PHE A 567 -8.07 21.34 -19.41
N GLN A 568 -7.42 20.21 -19.14
CA GLN A 568 -6.31 19.70 -19.94
C GLN A 568 -6.56 18.25 -20.31
N GLN A 569 -6.03 17.83 -21.45
CA GLN A 569 -6.13 16.45 -21.91
C GLN A 569 -4.79 15.98 -22.47
N ALA A 570 -4.38 14.76 -22.12
CA ALA A 570 -3.18 14.15 -22.67
C ALA A 570 -3.33 13.89 -24.19
N VAL A 571 -4.55 13.59 -24.62
CA VAL A 571 -4.88 13.36 -26.04
C VAL A 571 -5.76 14.53 -26.50
N PRO A 572 -5.27 15.43 -27.37
CA PRO A 572 -6.05 16.57 -27.84
C PRO A 572 -7.28 16.08 -28.61
N GLN A 573 -8.49 16.54 -28.24
CA GLN A 573 -9.74 16.13 -28.91
C GLN A 573 -10.03 16.91 -30.19
N TRP A 574 -9.65 18.19 -30.24
CA TRP A 574 -9.97 19.09 -31.34
C TRP A 574 -8.72 19.59 -32.08
N SER A 575 -8.94 20.06 -33.31
CA SER A 575 -7.88 20.62 -34.16
C SER A 575 -7.28 21.88 -33.54
N GLY A 576 -5.96 22.07 -33.69
CA GLY A 576 -5.24 23.23 -33.15
C GLY A 576 -4.99 23.16 -31.64
N ILE A 577 -5.03 21.96 -31.04
CA ILE A 577 -4.76 21.74 -29.61
C ILE A 577 -3.56 20.81 -29.46
N SER A 578 -2.71 21.16 -28.50
CA SER A 578 -1.56 20.33 -28.09
C SER A 578 -1.88 19.52 -26.82
N PRO A 579 -1.23 18.37 -26.59
CA PRO A 579 -1.33 17.66 -25.32
C PRO A 579 -1.08 18.56 -24.11
N TYR A 580 -1.90 18.39 -23.07
CA TYR A 580 -1.88 19.16 -21.83
C TYR A 580 -2.01 20.69 -22.02
N GLN A 581 -2.43 21.16 -23.19
CA GLN A 581 -2.79 22.56 -23.36
C GLN A 581 -4.00 22.89 -22.46
N GLN A 582 -3.94 24.05 -21.80
CA GLN A 582 -5.09 24.60 -21.08
C GLN A 582 -6.18 25.00 -22.08
N ILE A 583 -7.37 24.43 -21.93
CA ILE A 583 -8.53 24.68 -22.77
C ILE A 583 -9.59 25.34 -21.89
N PRO A 584 -9.92 26.64 -22.09
CA PRO A 584 -10.99 27.28 -21.33
C PRO A 584 -12.34 26.71 -21.74
N PHE A 585 -13.14 26.30 -20.76
CA PHE A 585 -14.48 25.76 -20.97
C PHE A 585 -15.58 26.58 -20.30
N GLN A 586 -15.20 27.40 -19.33
CA GLN A 586 -16.10 28.27 -18.60
C GLN A 586 -15.40 29.57 -18.20
N TYR A 587 -16.19 30.62 -18.03
CA TYR A 587 -15.77 31.79 -17.27
C TYR A 587 -16.92 32.30 -16.40
N SER A 588 -16.55 32.98 -15.32
CA SER A 588 -17.44 33.80 -14.52
C SER A 588 -17.03 35.27 -14.64
N LEU A 589 -18.02 36.16 -14.57
CA LEU A 589 -17.83 37.60 -14.65
C LEU A 589 -18.77 38.29 -13.66
N HIS A 590 -18.21 38.93 -12.63
CA HIS A 590 -18.96 39.86 -11.79
C HIS A 590 -18.62 41.30 -12.18
N ILE A 591 -19.64 42.11 -12.42
CA ILE A 591 -19.50 43.51 -12.81
C ILE A 591 -19.89 44.36 -11.61
N GLU A 592 -18.87 44.95 -10.98
CA GLU A 592 -19.05 45.83 -9.82
C GLU A 592 -19.17 47.28 -10.32
N HIS A 593 -20.28 47.94 -9.99
CA HIS A 593 -20.54 49.33 -10.33
C HIS A 593 -20.21 50.29 -9.18
N ALA A 594 -19.97 51.56 -9.50
CA ALA A 594 -19.57 52.57 -8.51
C ALA A 594 -20.62 52.83 -7.42
N ASP A 595 -21.90 52.59 -7.72
CA ASP A 595 -23.02 52.71 -6.78
C ASP A 595 -23.20 51.47 -5.88
N GLY A 596 -22.36 50.44 -6.05
CA GLY A 596 -22.43 49.18 -5.33
C GLY A 596 -23.34 48.14 -5.99
N THR A 597 -23.94 48.45 -7.14
CA THR A 597 -24.65 47.45 -7.96
C THR A 597 -23.69 46.36 -8.42
N LEU A 598 -24.14 45.11 -8.34
CA LEU A 598 -23.37 43.95 -8.75
C LEU A 598 -24.18 43.13 -9.77
N GLU A 599 -23.68 43.08 -11.01
CA GLU A 599 -24.23 42.21 -12.06
C GLU A 599 -23.37 40.96 -12.22
N HIS A 600 -23.96 39.86 -12.69
CA HIS A 600 -23.25 38.63 -12.97
C HIS A 600 -23.56 38.11 -14.38
N ARG A 601 -22.51 37.72 -15.10
CA ARG A 601 -22.54 37.02 -16.38
C ARG A 601 -21.61 35.82 -16.32
N GLU A 602 -21.89 34.81 -17.13
CA GLU A 602 -21.15 33.55 -17.13
C GLU A 602 -21.28 32.85 -18.47
N PHE A 603 -20.34 31.94 -18.75
CA PHE A 603 -20.40 31.04 -19.87
C PHE A 603 -19.96 29.64 -19.41
N LEU A 604 -20.70 28.61 -19.82
CA LEU A 604 -20.28 27.21 -19.65
C LEU A 604 -20.57 26.43 -20.93
N ALA A 605 -19.51 25.94 -21.56
CA ALA A 605 -19.60 25.21 -22.82
C ALA A 605 -20.51 23.97 -22.73
N PRO A 606 -21.21 23.61 -23.82
CA PRO A 606 -21.92 22.33 -23.92
C PRO A 606 -20.97 21.14 -23.76
N ALA A 607 -21.52 20.01 -23.30
CA ALA A 607 -20.75 18.78 -23.15
C ALA A 607 -20.27 18.27 -24.53
N GLY A 608 -18.98 17.93 -24.64
CA GLY A 608 -18.38 17.32 -25.84
C GLY A 608 -18.11 18.27 -27.02
N ALA A 609 -18.46 19.55 -26.92
CA ALA A 609 -18.16 20.56 -27.93
C ALA A 609 -16.78 21.20 -27.70
N ASP A 610 -16.11 21.67 -28.76
CA ASP A 610 -14.93 22.52 -28.62
C ASP A 610 -15.37 23.87 -28.01
N PRO A 611 -14.96 24.18 -26.76
CA PRO A 611 -15.50 25.33 -26.06
C PRO A 611 -14.93 26.67 -26.56
N ARG A 612 -13.75 26.64 -27.18
CA ARG A 612 -12.85 27.80 -27.25
C ARG A 612 -13.44 28.95 -28.05
N TYR A 613 -14.00 28.66 -29.23
CA TYR A 613 -14.53 29.70 -30.12
C TYR A 613 -15.79 30.35 -29.56
N ALA A 614 -16.75 29.56 -29.09
CA ALA A 614 -18.00 30.07 -28.52
C ALA A 614 -17.75 30.87 -27.24
N LEU A 615 -16.83 30.39 -26.40
CA LEU A 615 -16.38 31.10 -25.19
C LEU A 615 -15.76 32.45 -25.54
N ALA A 616 -14.79 32.46 -26.47
CA ALA A 616 -14.12 33.69 -26.89
C ALA A 616 -15.11 34.72 -27.48
N GLN A 617 -16.07 34.25 -28.30
CA GLN A 617 -17.08 35.11 -28.90
C GLN A 617 -18.01 35.73 -27.86
N GLN A 618 -18.41 34.99 -26.82
CA GLN A 618 -19.24 35.52 -25.75
C GLN A 618 -18.45 36.48 -24.86
N LEU A 619 -17.18 36.15 -24.54
CA LEU A 619 -16.30 36.98 -23.72
C LEU A 619 -16.14 38.41 -24.26
N ILE A 620 -15.88 38.56 -25.56
CA ILE A 620 -15.73 39.89 -26.19
C ILE A 620 -17.05 40.69 -26.29
N ARG A 621 -18.21 40.02 -26.15
CA ARG A 621 -19.51 40.70 -26.06
C ARG A 621 -19.78 41.18 -24.63
N ASP A 622 -19.30 40.42 -23.65
CA ASP A 622 -19.54 40.69 -22.24
C ASP A 622 -18.57 41.71 -21.65
N ILE A 623 -17.35 41.82 -22.18
CA ILE A 623 -16.33 42.77 -21.74
C ILE A 623 -16.15 43.88 -22.79
N PRO A 624 -16.65 45.11 -22.53
CA PRO A 624 -16.45 46.25 -23.42
C PRO A 624 -14.98 46.70 -23.47
N ASN A 625 -14.62 47.48 -24.49
CA ASN A 625 -13.30 48.09 -24.56
C ASN A 625 -13.08 49.11 -23.43
N ASN A 626 -11.83 49.23 -22.97
CA ASN A 626 -11.37 50.24 -22.00
C ASN A 626 -12.01 50.17 -20.60
N VAL A 627 -12.48 48.99 -20.19
CA VAL A 627 -12.94 48.74 -18.80
C VAL A 627 -11.84 48.07 -17.99
N THR A 628 -11.84 48.27 -16.67
CA THR A 628 -10.92 47.53 -15.79
C THR A 628 -11.37 46.08 -15.69
N VAL A 629 -10.50 45.15 -16.05
CA VAL A 629 -10.71 43.72 -15.80
C VAL A 629 -9.81 43.28 -14.66
N LEU A 630 -10.40 42.83 -13.57
CA LEU A 630 -9.70 42.44 -12.36
C LEU A 630 -9.71 40.92 -12.26
N ALA A 631 -8.53 40.33 -12.12
CA ALA A 631 -8.37 38.90 -11.93
C ALA A 631 -7.51 38.64 -10.69
N TYR A 632 -7.64 37.46 -10.10
CA TYR A 632 -6.78 37.03 -9.00
C TYR A 632 -5.71 36.11 -9.57
N ASN A 633 -4.45 36.54 -9.57
CA ASN A 633 -3.37 35.91 -10.35
C ASN A 633 -3.54 36.10 -11.87
N MET A 634 -3.67 37.36 -12.28
CA MET A 634 -3.85 37.86 -13.66
C MET A 634 -3.02 37.15 -14.75
N SER A 635 -1.83 36.63 -14.40
CA SER A 635 -0.97 35.91 -15.34
C SER A 635 -1.68 34.75 -16.03
N PHE A 636 -2.59 34.07 -15.33
CA PHE A 636 -3.35 32.94 -15.86
C PHE A 636 -4.41 33.40 -16.88
N GLU A 637 -5.29 34.33 -16.50
CA GLU A 637 -6.37 34.85 -17.37
C GLU A 637 -5.79 35.52 -18.61
N ARG A 638 -4.71 36.29 -18.45
CA ARG A 638 -3.95 36.86 -19.56
C ARG A 638 -3.52 35.77 -20.54
N GLY A 639 -2.91 34.69 -20.04
CA GLY A 639 -2.45 33.57 -20.87
C GLY A 639 -3.58 32.84 -21.58
N VAL A 640 -4.77 32.74 -20.98
CA VAL A 640 -5.97 32.20 -21.63
C VAL A 640 -6.41 33.08 -22.78
N ILE A 641 -6.54 34.39 -22.56
CA ILE A 641 -6.97 35.36 -23.59
C ILE A 641 -5.97 35.42 -24.75
N GLU A 642 -4.66 35.46 -24.46
CA GLU A 642 -3.60 35.46 -25.49
C GLU A 642 -3.67 34.20 -26.36
N LYS A 643 -3.87 33.02 -25.76
CA LYS A 643 -4.01 31.75 -26.52
C LYS A 643 -5.28 31.70 -27.36
N LEU A 644 -6.39 32.24 -26.87
CA LEU A 644 -7.62 32.36 -27.66
C LEU A 644 -7.41 33.31 -28.85
N ALA A 645 -6.73 34.45 -28.63
CA ALA A 645 -6.43 35.43 -29.67
C ALA A 645 -5.47 34.89 -30.75
N GLN A 646 -4.54 34.00 -30.37
CA GLN A 646 -3.68 33.26 -31.30
C GLN A 646 -4.44 32.20 -32.08
N SER A 647 -5.40 31.52 -31.43
CA SER A 647 -6.18 30.43 -32.04
C SER A 647 -7.23 30.93 -33.04
N PHE A 648 -7.78 32.13 -32.81
CA PHE A 648 -8.88 32.70 -33.62
C PHE A 648 -8.52 34.11 -34.13
N PRO A 649 -7.88 34.21 -35.30
CA PRO A 649 -7.44 35.49 -35.86
C PRO A 649 -8.56 36.52 -36.05
N ASP A 650 -9.79 36.07 -36.31
CA ASP A 650 -10.98 36.89 -36.49
C ASP A 650 -11.49 37.53 -35.18
N LEU A 651 -11.14 36.96 -34.03
CA LEU A 651 -11.47 37.51 -32.70
C LEU A 651 -10.27 38.20 -32.03
N SER A 652 -9.09 38.12 -32.64
CA SER A 652 -7.80 38.47 -32.03
C SER A 652 -7.72 39.93 -31.59
N GLU A 653 -8.16 40.87 -32.42
CA GLU A 653 -8.13 42.31 -32.10
C GLU A 653 -8.95 42.63 -30.85
N SER A 654 -10.19 42.12 -30.78
CA SER A 654 -11.11 42.32 -29.65
C SER A 654 -10.64 41.62 -28.37
N LEU A 655 -10.02 40.45 -28.46
CA LEU A 655 -9.45 39.77 -27.29
C LEU A 655 -8.23 40.54 -26.76
N ASN A 656 -7.35 41.00 -27.66
CA ASN A 656 -6.16 41.74 -27.29
C ASN A 656 -6.48 43.12 -26.69
N SER A 657 -7.65 43.71 -26.96
CA SER A 657 -8.07 44.99 -26.34
C SER A 657 -8.34 44.88 -24.83
N ILE A 658 -8.58 43.67 -24.31
CA ILE A 658 -8.80 43.39 -22.88
C ILE A 658 -7.47 43.47 -22.12
N LEU A 659 -6.38 43.01 -22.73
CA LEU A 659 -5.09 42.76 -22.06
C LEU A 659 -4.43 43.98 -21.39
N PRO A 660 -4.47 45.22 -21.94
CA PRO A 660 -3.89 46.39 -21.29
C PRO A 660 -4.61 46.83 -20.01
N ASN A 661 -5.90 46.47 -19.87
CA ASN A 661 -6.74 46.87 -18.75
C ASN A 661 -6.89 45.77 -17.68
N LEU A 662 -6.22 44.64 -17.87
CA LEU A 662 -6.10 43.61 -16.84
C LEU A 662 -5.31 44.15 -15.63
N ARG A 663 -5.80 43.87 -14.44
CA ARG A 663 -5.20 44.19 -13.14
C ARG A 663 -5.21 42.94 -12.26
N ASP A 664 -4.20 42.82 -11.40
CA ASP A 664 -4.01 41.65 -10.55
C ASP A 664 -4.34 41.97 -9.09
N LEU A 665 -5.45 41.42 -8.59
CA LEU A 665 -5.89 41.57 -7.21
C LEU A 665 -4.97 40.85 -6.20
N MET A 666 -4.08 39.97 -6.68
CA MET A 666 -3.11 39.30 -5.84
C MET A 666 -1.96 40.22 -5.40
N VAL A 667 -1.70 41.33 -6.11
CA VAL A 667 -0.53 42.19 -5.91
C VAL A 667 -0.39 42.74 -4.48
N PRO A 668 -1.44 43.28 -3.83
CA PRO A 668 -1.35 43.78 -2.45
C PRO A 668 -0.88 42.71 -1.45
N PHE A 669 -1.21 41.44 -1.69
CA PHE A 669 -0.84 40.32 -0.82
C PHE A 669 0.53 39.76 -1.19
N GLN A 670 0.83 39.61 -2.49
CA GLN A 670 2.11 39.13 -2.98
C GLN A 670 3.27 40.04 -2.56
N LYS A 671 3.07 41.36 -2.62
CA LYS A 671 4.06 42.36 -2.18
C LYS A 671 4.03 42.62 -0.67
N ALA A 672 3.22 41.87 0.08
CA ALA A 672 3.07 41.97 1.52
C ALA A 672 2.62 43.36 2.00
N HIS A 673 1.84 44.10 1.19
CA HIS A 673 1.20 45.35 1.61
C HIS A 673 0.04 45.07 2.58
N TYR A 674 -0.64 43.92 2.44
CA TYR A 674 -1.59 43.41 3.43
C TYR A 674 -1.18 41.98 3.81
N VAL A 675 -0.78 41.76 5.07
CA VAL A 675 -0.48 40.42 5.60
C VAL A 675 -1.06 40.25 7.00
N THR A 676 -1.80 39.17 7.22
CA THR A 676 -2.29 38.75 8.54
C THR A 676 -1.83 37.32 8.85
N PRO A 677 -1.59 36.95 10.13
CA PRO A 677 -1.20 35.60 10.52
C PRO A 677 -2.11 34.51 9.98
N SER A 678 -3.43 34.74 9.90
CA SER A 678 -4.41 33.75 9.42
C SER A 678 -4.25 33.37 7.93
N MET A 679 -3.46 34.12 7.17
CA MET A 679 -3.09 33.76 5.79
C MET A 679 -2.04 32.64 5.72
N ASN A 680 -1.44 32.23 6.84
CA ASN A 680 -0.43 31.16 6.92
C ASN A 680 0.71 31.33 5.89
N GLY A 681 1.17 32.58 5.71
CA GLY A 681 2.25 32.93 4.80
C GLY A 681 1.94 32.73 3.30
N SER A 682 0.70 32.40 2.95
CA SER A 682 0.21 32.29 1.58
C SER A 682 -0.47 33.58 1.15
N TYR A 683 -0.43 33.88 -0.14
CA TYR A 683 -1.14 34.99 -0.75
C TYR A 683 -2.13 34.50 -1.82
N SER A 684 -2.47 33.20 -1.85
CA SER A 684 -3.53 32.71 -2.72
C SER A 684 -4.90 33.03 -2.13
N ILE A 685 -5.91 33.15 -2.99
CA ILE A 685 -7.26 33.57 -2.57
C ILE A 685 -7.87 32.61 -1.53
N LYS A 686 -7.48 31.33 -1.58
CA LYS A 686 -7.88 30.28 -0.62
C LYS A 686 -7.48 30.59 0.83
N TYR A 687 -6.45 31.42 1.03
CA TYR A 687 -6.01 31.87 2.36
C TYR A 687 -6.37 33.34 2.61
N VAL A 688 -6.35 34.17 1.57
CA VAL A 688 -6.68 35.60 1.69
C VAL A 688 -8.18 35.81 1.98
N LEU A 689 -9.07 35.12 1.27
CA LEU A 689 -10.51 35.25 1.45
C LEU A 689 -10.96 34.93 2.89
N PRO A 690 -10.68 33.74 3.46
CA PRO A 690 -11.10 33.45 4.84
C PRO A 690 -10.44 34.36 5.87
N ALA A 691 -9.24 34.88 5.58
CA ALA A 691 -8.53 35.79 6.48
C ALA A 691 -9.15 37.19 6.52
N LEU A 692 -9.67 37.69 5.39
CA LEU A 692 -10.27 39.02 5.29
C LEU A 692 -11.79 39.02 5.45
N VAL A 693 -12.44 37.91 5.10
CA VAL A 693 -13.89 37.74 5.05
C VAL A 693 -14.24 36.41 5.73
N PRO A 694 -14.13 36.32 7.08
CA PRO A 694 -14.30 35.07 7.82
C PRO A 694 -15.65 34.38 7.59
N GLU A 695 -16.70 35.15 7.30
CA GLU A 695 -18.03 34.64 6.95
C GLU A 695 -18.06 33.78 5.67
N MET A 696 -17.03 33.90 4.81
CA MET A 696 -16.88 33.08 3.59
C MET A 696 -15.89 31.92 3.76
N ALA A 697 -15.36 31.68 4.97
CA ALA A 697 -14.33 30.65 5.18
C ALA A 697 -14.77 29.23 4.79
N ASP A 698 -16.07 28.93 4.90
CA ASP A 698 -16.65 27.65 4.53
C ASP A 698 -17.49 27.70 3.25
N ALA A 699 -17.50 28.83 2.52
CA ALA A 699 -18.37 29.02 1.34
C ALA A 699 -18.16 27.92 0.28
N TYR A 700 -16.91 27.55 0.01
CA TYR A 700 -16.59 26.49 -0.96
C TYR A 700 -16.96 25.09 -0.45
N LYS A 701 -16.80 24.83 0.86
CA LYS A 701 -17.13 23.52 1.46
C LYS A 701 -18.62 23.24 1.49
N GLN A 702 -19.44 24.29 1.40
CA GLN A 702 -20.90 24.21 1.37
C GLN A 702 -21.45 23.96 -0.03
N LEU A 703 -20.62 24.02 -1.08
CA LEU A 703 -21.04 23.70 -2.44
C LEU A 703 -21.30 22.19 -2.59
N ASP A 704 -22.37 21.86 -3.31
CA ASP A 704 -22.70 20.48 -3.67
C ASP A 704 -21.95 20.08 -4.95
N GLY A 705 -21.10 19.05 -4.87
CA GLY A 705 -20.31 18.55 -5.99
C GLY A 705 -18.94 19.21 -6.09
N VAL A 706 -18.82 20.30 -6.87
CA VAL A 706 -17.53 20.91 -7.22
C VAL A 706 -17.13 21.94 -6.16
N GLN A 707 -15.99 21.73 -5.51
CA GLN A 707 -15.48 22.58 -4.44
C GLN A 707 -14.09 23.16 -4.72
N ASN A 708 -13.42 22.73 -5.79
CA ASN A 708 -12.13 23.25 -6.22
C ASN A 708 -11.88 23.05 -7.73
N GLY A 709 -10.91 23.78 -8.29
CA GLY A 709 -10.58 23.72 -9.71
C GLY A 709 -10.17 22.35 -10.25
N SER A 710 -9.52 21.48 -9.46
CA SER A 710 -9.19 20.12 -9.93
C SER A 710 -10.45 19.25 -10.08
N GLU A 711 -11.42 19.39 -9.18
CA GLU A 711 -12.74 18.77 -9.33
C GLU A 711 -13.50 19.37 -10.52
N ALA A 712 -13.43 20.69 -10.75
CA ALA A 712 -14.07 21.35 -11.88
C ALA A 712 -13.53 20.82 -13.23
N MET A 713 -12.20 20.71 -13.35
CA MET A 713 -11.51 20.11 -14.50
C MET A 713 -11.99 18.69 -14.80
N ASN A 714 -11.99 17.82 -13.78
CA ASN A 714 -12.36 16.41 -13.93
C ASN A 714 -13.85 16.26 -14.24
N ALA A 715 -14.69 17.04 -13.57
CA ALA A 715 -16.14 17.05 -13.77
C ALA A 715 -16.50 17.46 -15.21
N TYR A 716 -15.85 18.49 -15.76
CA TYR A 716 -16.07 18.90 -17.15
C TYR A 716 -15.55 17.85 -18.15
N ALA A 717 -14.37 17.27 -17.91
CA ALA A 717 -13.79 16.26 -18.80
C ALA A 717 -14.68 15.01 -18.97
N ARG A 718 -15.40 14.62 -17.92
CA ARG A 718 -16.33 13.47 -17.91
C ARG A 718 -17.76 13.85 -18.32
N LEU A 719 -18.07 15.14 -18.47
CA LEU A 719 -19.44 15.61 -18.68
C LEU A 719 -20.10 14.96 -19.89
N ALA A 720 -19.35 14.75 -20.98
CA ALA A 720 -19.86 14.16 -22.22
C ALA A 720 -20.24 12.68 -22.10
N THR A 721 -19.74 11.97 -21.09
CA THR A 721 -20.01 10.53 -20.89
C THR A 721 -21.12 10.27 -19.88
N MET A 722 -21.67 11.30 -19.24
CA MET A 722 -22.70 11.21 -18.21
C MET A 722 -24.12 11.21 -18.79
N THR A 723 -25.10 10.73 -18.02
CA THR A 723 -26.53 10.83 -18.38
C THR A 723 -27.02 12.28 -18.34
N SER A 724 -28.12 12.60 -19.04
CA SER A 724 -28.64 13.98 -19.10
C SER A 724 -28.92 14.58 -17.71
N ASN A 725 -29.48 13.80 -16.77
CA ASN A 725 -29.76 14.28 -15.42
C ASN A 725 -28.48 14.57 -14.63
N GLU A 726 -27.45 13.74 -14.78
CA GLU A 726 -26.15 13.95 -14.14
C GLU A 726 -25.42 15.16 -14.74
N GLN A 727 -25.48 15.32 -16.06
CA GLN A 727 -24.93 16.48 -16.75
C GLN A 727 -25.54 17.77 -16.19
N GLU A 728 -26.86 17.85 -16.06
CA GLU A 728 -27.51 19.04 -15.49
C GLU A 728 -27.06 19.35 -14.07
N ARG A 729 -26.91 18.32 -13.22
CA ARG A 729 -26.45 18.49 -11.84
C ARG A 729 -25.02 19.02 -11.79
N ILE A 730 -24.10 18.40 -12.53
CA ILE A 730 -22.70 18.81 -12.57
C ILE A 730 -22.54 20.21 -13.19
N ARG A 731 -23.31 20.53 -14.23
CA ARG A 731 -23.31 21.88 -14.81
C ARG A 731 -23.71 22.94 -13.79
N ARG A 732 -24.75 22.69 -12.98
CA ARG A 732 -25.14 23.61 -11.90
C ARG A 732 -24.01 23.78 -10.88
N ALA A 733 -23.36 22.68 -10.48
CA ALA A 733 -22.23 22.73 -9.55
C ALA A 733 -21.05 23.55 -10.10
N LEU A 734 -20.70 23.37 -11.38
CA LEU A 734 -19.65 24.14 -12.06
C LEU A 734 -19.97 25.64 -12.12
N LEU A 735 -21.23 26.00 -12.42
CA LEU A 735 -21.66 27.41 -12.45
C LEU A 735 -21.58 28.06 -11.07
N GLU A 736 -22.11 27.42 -10.03
CA GLU A 736 -22.07 27.95 -8.66
C GLU A 736 -20.64 28.10 -8.12
N TYR A 737 -19.77 27.13 -8.41
CA TYR A 737 -18.35 27.19 -8.02
C TYR A 737 -17.62 28.37 -8.68
N CYS A 738 -17.66 28.49 -10.01
CA CYS A 738 -16.95 29.56 -10.73
C CYS A 738 -17.53 30.95 -10.42
N LYS A 739 -18.85 31.04 -10.19
CA LYS A 739 -19.50 32.25 -9.68
C LYS A 739 -18.94 32.67 -8.33
N LEU A 740 -18.71 31.73 -7.42
CA LEU A 740 -18.12 32.00 -6.10
C LEU A 740 -16.69 32.56 -6.20
N ASP A 741 -15.88 32.12 -7.17
CA ASP A 741 -14.51 32.62 -7.36
C ASP A 741 -14.47 34.12 -7.66
N THR A 742 -15.29 34.57 -8.61
CA THR A 742 -15.43 36.00 -8.89
C THR A 742 -16.11 36.79 -7.77
N LEU A 743 -17.05 36.19 -7.04
CA LEU A 743 -17.64 36.83 -5.86
C LEU A 743 -16.60 37.01 -4.74
N ALA A 744 -15.70 36.03 -4.56
CA ALA A 744 -14.59 36.14 -3.62
C ALA A 744 -13.67 37.32 -3.96
N MET A 745 -13.39 37.54 -5.25
CA MET A 745 -12.62 38.72 -5.70
C MET A 745 -13.31 40.04 -5.36
N VAL A 746 -14.62 40.14 -5.60
CA VAL A 746 -15.42 41.32 -5.21
C VAL A 746 -15.29 41.60 -3.71
N ARG A 747 -15.37 40.55 -2.88
CA ARG A 747 -15.31 40.68 -1.41
C ARG A 747 -13.93 41.06 -0.91
N VAL A 748 -12.88 40.48 -1.48
CA VAL A 748 -11.48 40.88 -1.19
C VAL A 748 -11.24 42.33 -1.60
N HIS A 749 -11.71 42.73 -2.78
CA HIS A 749 -11.61 44.12 -3.25
C HIS A 749 -12.32 45.10 -2.30
N GLN A 750 -13.55 44.78 -1.86
CA GLN A 750 -14.28 45.57 -0.87
C GLN A 750 -13.49 45.73 0.44
N LYS A 751 -12.87 44.66 0.95
CA LYS A 751 -12.03 44.73 2.15
C LYS A 751 -10.80 45.61 1.98
N LEU A 752 -10.16 45.60 0.80
CA LEU A 752 -9.05 46.51 0.52
C LEU A 752 -9.50 47.98 0.53
N ARG A 753 -10.71 48.28 0.06
CA ARG A 753 -11.28 49.64 0.11
C ARG A 753 -11.60 50.09 1.54
N GLU A 754 -12.19 49.21 2.35
CA GLU A 754 -12.54 49.50 3.74
C GLU A 754 -11.31 49.95 4.55
N VAL A 755 -10.18 49.24 4.43
CA VAL A 755 -8.97 49.55 5.23
C VAL A 755 -8.25 50.86 4.85
N ILE A 756 -8.60 51.48 3.72
CA ILE A 756 -8.14 52.83 3.36
C ILE A 756 -8.96 53.92 4.04
N HIS A 757 -10.22 53.61 4.39
CA HIS A 757 -11.14 54.54 5.03
C HIS A 757 -11.15 54.44 6.57
N ASP A 758 -10.58 53.34 7.11
CA ASP A 758 -10.31 53.10 8.55
C ASP A 758 -8.93 53.58 9.00
#